data_AF-G4F5Y5-F1
#
_entry.id   AF-G4F5Y5-F1
#
_cell.length_a   1.000
_cell.length_b   1.000
_cell.length_c   1.000
_cell.angle_alpha   90.00
_cell.angle_beta   90.00
_cell.angle_gamma   90.00
#
_symmetry.space_group_name_H-M   'P 1'
#
loop_
_entity.id
_entity.type
_entity.pdbx_description
1 polymer ?
#
loop_
_entity_poly.entity_id
_entity_poly.type
_entity_poly.pdbx_seq_one_letter_code
_entity_poly.pdbx_strand_id
1 'polypeptide(L)'
;MSPFLSTYLTPNATAVKFAIKTTLAMMLALYIALLFDLERPYWALISAAFLQIRPMSGMVVEKGICQLVGTFIGAVAGITIMALFAQARIPALIVLTGWIMLCTYVGSLWRNNYTYGCLMAAVTAMLIVVISSGSTPAGIFDIAVARLSELGLGAVCAMLVSSLLWPSHVGTHLATQADSVINEAFEHAALRLEASDDIPAMQKALRSSLGPLTLLETDSQAARFEGPVGPGRVRATHVLTRRTLRFFANLQALHQLMHDHADRLAQQSIELAGEVAKGFRDAEHVKGVVEARKALQALRHRVHESEEEASLAPLDRRLRLGLRESIGHAMIMLDAREAIASPASHKLRSSPLAWHRDHLAASINALRSGLLFSLLATFWIVTAWQSAMIAMMLGTLFSAFFASRDNPLAITMMFYKGMLAAIPSAFLFGHVLLSQANGFPMLAMLFGTPLFLGLLGATNPATMGYCLAFTIFNILLTMPGNGMDFSFDSFANRVVAVVIGLSAVVMGFRLLPGLGARLRRRRLIKAISRDIHELGRRSIRDAETRFSGHMADRLLQLAQHDDMLPEDQRHLFILGLTGLDLGTATLRLRDRLDDAPHPFIRDAHHHLLRTLAEGFEASANGRPPQGIREAGQQLDEAIKAYGDVPADRRVLLEGLIERLELALERLARIMANQPTRPRSPLKRLFPVDQP
;
A
#
# COMPACT_ATOMS: atom_id res chain seq x y z
N MET A 1 17.28 -21.86 11.39
CA MET A 1 16.69 -21.48 12.70
C MET A 1 15.29 -20.94 12.45
N SER A 2 14.31 -21.24 13.31
CA SER A 2 12.98 -20.64 13.14
C SER A 2 13.08 -19.11 13.30
N PRO A 3 12.27 -18.31 12.58
CA PRO A 3 12.31 -16.85 12.67
C PRO A 3 12.03 -16.33 14.09
N PHE A 4 11.35 -17.13 14.92
CA PHE A 4 11.15 -16.81 16.33
C PHE A 4 12.43 -16.95 17.14
N LEU A 5 13.18 -18.06 16.97
CA LEU A 5 14.43 -18.31 17.69
C LEU A 5 15.52 -17.31 17.32
N SER A 6 15.66 -16.95 16.04
CA SER A 6 16.64 -15.95 15.63
C SER A 6 16.37 -14.56 16.21
N THR A 7 15.10 -14.19 16.37
CA THR A 7 14.73 -12.85 16.85
C THR A 7 15.14 -12.62 18.32
N TYR A 8 15.11 -13.65 19.16
CA TYR A 8 15.48 -13.53 20.58
C TYR A 8 16.92 -13.95 20.88
N LEU A 9 17.50 -14.91 20.15
CA LEU A 9 18.88 -15.37 20.40
C LEU A 9 19.94 -14.48 19.75
N THR A 10 19.65 -13.90 18.58
CA THR A 10 20.58 -13.03 17.85
C THR A 10 19.87 -11.75 17.40
N PRO A 11 19.37 -10.93 18.35
CA PRO A 11 18.62 -9.72 18.01
C PRO A 11 19.52 -8.69 17.31
N ASN A 12 19.00 -8.08 16.24
CA ASN A 12 19.69 -6.99 15.56
C ASN A 12 19.80 -5.76 16.49
N ALA A 13 20.90 -5.03 16.45
CA ALA A 13 21.11 -3.82 17.24
C ALA A 13 20.02 -2.76 17.01
N THR A 14 19.48 -2.67 15.79
CA THR A 14 18.34 -1.80 15.48
C THR A 14 17.05 -2.24 16.17
N ALA A 15 16.84 -3.55 16.31
CA ALA A 15 15.68 -4.11 16.98
C ALA A 15 15.71 -3.88 18.49
N VAL A 16 16.90 -4.01 19.10
CA VAL A 16 17.08 -3.69 20.52
C VAL A 16 16.87 -2.20 20.78
N LYS A 17 17.47 -1.32 19.97
CA LYS A 17 17.25 0.14 20.06
C LYS A 17 15.77 0.49 19.93
N PHE A 18 15.06 -0.14 19.00
CA PHE A 18 13.62 0.02 18.82
C PHE A 18 12.83 -0.35 20.07
N ALA A 19 13.07 -1.55 20.61
CA ALA A 19 12.35 -2.04 21.77
C ALA A 19 12.62 -1.19 23.02
N ILE A 20 13.88 -0.81 23.27
CA ILE A 20 14.24 0.10 24.39
C ILE A 20 13.52 1.43 24.24
N LYS A 21 13.67 2.07 23.07
CA LYS A 21 13.08 3.39 22.78
C LYS A 21 11.56 3.38 22.97
N THR A 22 10.90 2.31 22.51
CA THR A 22 9.45 2.19 22.56
C THR A 22 8.96 1.94 23.98
N THR A 23 9.58 0.99 24.70
CA THR A 23 9.26 0.73 26.11
C THR A 23 9.48 1.97 26.98
N LEU A 24 10.54 2.74 26.75
CA LEU A 24 10.79 3.98 27.49
C LEU A 24 9.69 5.02 27.28
N ALA A 25 9.24 5.22 26.04
CA ALA A 25 8.17 6.15 25.77
C ALA A 25 6.83 5.72 26.36
N MET A 26 6.56 4.42 26.31
CA MET A 26 5.44 3.80 26.99
C MET A 26 5.48 4.06 28.49
N MET A 27 6.60 3.77 29.16
CA MET A 27 6.76 4.00 30.60
C MET A 27 6.68 5.50 30.94
N LEU A 28 7.23 6.38 30.12
CA LEU A 28 7.14 7.84 30.31
C LEU A 28 5.69 8.32 30.24
N ALA A 29 4.92 7.85 29.25
CA ALA A 29 3.50 8.17 29.13
C ALA A 29 2.71 7.68 30.36
N LEU A 30 2.98 6.46 30.81
CA LEU A 30 2.34 5.92 32.02
C LEU A 30 2.72 6.71 33.27
N TYR A 31 4.00 7.04 33.45
CA TYR A 31 4.48 7.81 34.61
C TYR A 31 3.76 9.15 34.73
N ILE A 32 3.74 9.93 33.64
CA ILE A 32 3.10 11.24 33.62
C ILE A 32 1.58 11.11 33.80
N ALA A 33 0.96 10.07 33.25
CA ALA A 33 -0.47 9.83 33.40
C ALA A 33 -0.85 9.49 34.85
N LEU A 34 -0.02 8.71 35.55
CA LEU A 34 -0.20 8.41 36.98
C LEU A 34 0.05 9.64 37.86
N LEU A 35 1.02 10.49 37.51
CA LEU A 35 1.30 11.75 38.22
C LEU A 35 0.15 12.75 38.15
N PHE A 36 -0.51 12.86 36.99
CA PHE A 36 -1.68 13.72 36.82
C PHE A 36 -2.98 13.09 37.31
N ASP A 37 -2.92 11.90 37.92
CA ASP A 37 -4.07 11.12 38.39
C ASP A 37 -5.15 10.98 37.32
N LEU A 38 -4.73 10.68 36.08
CA LEU A 38 -5.66 10.47 34.98
C LEU A 38 -6.52 9.23 35.26
N GLU A 39 -7.81 9.31 34.91
CA GLU A 39 -8.81 8.28 35.23
C GLU A 39 -8.40 6.88 34.71
N ARG A 40 -7.82 6.81 33.49
CA ARG A 40 -7.46 5.54 32.83
C ARG A 40 -6.09 5.63 32.12
N PRO A 41 -4.98 5.61 32.87
CA PRO A 41 -3.65 5.94 32.34
C PRO A 41 -3.11 4.89 31.36
N TYR A 42 -3.68 3.67 31.35
CA TYR A 42 -3.38 2.64 30.36
C TYR A 42 -3.69 3.07 28.91
N TRP A 43 -4.58 4.03 28.66
CA TRP A 43 -4.81 4.55 27.30
C TRP A 43 -3.66 5.40 26.78
N ALA A 44 -3.00 6.17 27.65
CA ALA A 44 -1.78 6.89 27.29
C ALA A 44 -0.68 5.89 26.87
N LEU A 45 -0.59 4.77 27.58
CA LEU A 45 0.33 3.68 27.30
C LEU A 45 0.04 3.00 25.94
N ILE A 46 -1.23 2.68 25.67
CA ILE A 46 -1.68 2.10 24.38
C ILE A 46 -1.39 3.08 23.24
N SER A 47 -1.71 4.36 23.40
CA SER A 47 -1.44 5.39 22.40
C SER A 47 0.05 5.46 22.05
N ALA A 48 0.93 5.50 23.07
CA ALA A 48 2.36 5.55 22.84
C ALA A 48 2.86 4.31 22.06
N ALA A 49 2.37 3.13 22.42
CA ALA A 49 2.70 1.88 21.74
C ALA A 49 2.28 1.87 20.26
N PHE A 50 1.04 2.27 19.94
CA PHE A 50 0.53 2.26 18.57
C PHE A 50 1.27 3.24 17.64
N LEU A 51 1.67 4.40 18.16
CA LEU A 51 2.42 5.39 17.39
C LEU A 51 3.79 4.87 16.97
N GLN A 52 4.44 4.13 17.87
CA GLN A 52 5.82 3.68 17.68
C GLN A 52 5.97 2.42 16.86
N ILE A 53 4.89 1.74 16.48
CA ILE A 53 4.92 0.57 15.58
C ILE A 53 5.75 0.84 14.30
N ARG A 54 5.83 2.10 13.85
CA ARG A 54 6.82 2.54 12.84
C ARG A 54 7.75 3.59 13.47
N PRO A 55 9.03 3.29 13.76
CA PRO A 55 9.87 4.11 14.65
C PRO A 55 10.45 5.39 14.05
N MET A 56 10.10 5.70 12.82
CA MET A 56 10.68 6.81 12.07
C MET A 56 10.12 8.13 12.58
N SER A 57 10.99 9.09 12.95
CA SER A 57 10.58 10.27 13.72
C SER A 57 9.49 11.08 13.00
N GLY A 58 9.68 11.39 11.70
CA GLY A 58 8.66 12.07 10.90
C GLY A 58 7.33 11.30 10.80
N MET A 59 7.36 9.96 10.75
CA MET A 59 6.13 9.14 10.69
C MET A 59 5.38 9.14 12.03
N VAL A 60 6.11 9.08 13.15
CA VAL A 60 5.51 9.15 14.49
C VAL A 60 4.85 10.51 14.70
N VAL A 61 5.50 11.60 14.25
CA VAL A 61 4.94 12.96 14.34
C VAL A 61 3.69 13.11 13.48
N GLU A 62 3.73 12.69 12.21
CA GLU A 62 2.54 12.75 11.34
C GLU A 62 1.37 11.97 11.93
N LYS A 63 1.61 10.74 12.43
CA LYS A 63 0.58 9.93 13.09
C LYS A 63 0.09 10.55 14.39
N GLY A 64 0.97 11.15 15.19
CA GLY A 64 0.61 11.83 16.43
C GLY A 64 -0.30 13.02 16.18
N ILE A 65 0.01 13.85 15.18
CA ILE A 65 -0.86 14.96 14.76
C ILE A 65 -2.22 14.43 14.28
N CYS A 66 -2.23 13.40 13.43
CA CYS A 66 -3.47 12.77 12.95
C CYS A 66 -4.31 12.20 14.11
N GLN A 67 -3.65 11.62 15.13
CA GLN A 67 -4.32 11.12 16.31
C GLN A 67 -4.95 12.24 17.14
N LEU A 68 -4.22 13.32 17.40
CA LEU A 68 -4.72 14.45 18.18
C LEU A 68 -5.97 15.06 17.51
N VAL A 69 -5.88 15.32 16.20
CA VAL A 69 -7.01 15.85 15.41
C VAL A 69 -8.17 14.85 15.38
N GLY A 70 -7.90 13.57 15.13
CA GLY A 70 -8.92 12.52 15.14
C GLY A 70 -9.62 12.39 16.49
N THR A 71 -8.86 12.41 17.59
CA THR A 71 -9.38 12.33 18.96
C THR A 71 -10.27 13.53 19.27
N PHE A 72 -9.87 14.73 18.85
CA PHE A 72 -10.67 15.95 19.02
C PHE A 72 -12.00 15.86 18.25
N ILE A 73 -11.96 15.47 16.97
CA ILE A 73 -13.18 15.30 16.14
C ILE A 73 -14.09 14.22 16.75
N GLY A 74 -13.51 13.11 17.20
CA GLY A 74 -14.24 12.04 17.88
C GLY A 74 -14.86 12.48 19.21
N ALA A 75 -14.18 13.34 19.97
CA ALA A 75 -14.71 13.91 21.20
C ALA A 75 -15.92 14.81 20.94
N VAL A 76 -15.81 15.72 19.97
CA VAL A 76 -16.92 16.58 19.55
C VAL A 76 -18.11 15.75 19.07
N ALA A 77 -17.88 14.72 18.24
CA ALA A 77 -18.93 13.83 17.76
C ALA A 77 -19.58 13.05 18.92
N GLY A 78 -18.78 12.48 19.83
CA GLY A 78 -19.28 11.74 20.99
C GLY A 78 -20.13 12.61 21.93
N ILE A 79 -19.66 13.82 22.24
CA ILE A 79 -20.41 14.80 23.03
C ILE A 79 -21.71 15.18 22.32
N THR A 80 -21.67 15.41 21.01
CA THR A 80 -22.87 15.79 20.23
C THR A 80 -23.91 14.67 20.22
N ILE A 81 -23.49 13.42 20.02
CA ILE A 81 -24.38 12.25 20.09
C ILE A 81 -25.03 12.15 21.47
N MET A 82 -24.24 12.30 22.54
CA MET A 82 -24.77 12.26 23.90
C MET A 82 -25.65 13.47 24.22
N ALA A 83 -25.34 14.67 23.74
CA ALA A 83 -26.17 15.85 23.95
C ALA A 83 -27.57 15.68 23.32
N LEU A 84 -27.66 15.03 22.17
CA LEU A 84 -28.93 14.79 21.47
C LEU A 84 -29.69 13.56 22.00
N PHE A 85 -28.99 12.52 22.43
CA PHE A 85 -29.56 11.21 22.71
C PHE A 85 -29.22 10.63 24.10
N ALA A 86 -28.76 11.44 25.07
CA ALA A 86 -28.38 10.96 26.41
C ALA A 86 -29.47 10.10 27.09
N GLN A 87 -30.74 10.48 26.92
CA GLN A 87 -31.87 9.77 27.53
C GLN A 87 -32.31 8.54 26.71
N ALA A 88 -31.88 8.42 25.45
CA ALA A 88 -32.31 7.40 24.51
C ALA A 88 -31.13 6.55 24.04
N ARG A 89 -30.82 5.49 24.80
CA ARG A 89 -29.66 4.60 24.56
C ARG A 89 -29.64 3.98 23.15
N ILE A 90 -30.78 3.52 22.63
CA ILE A 90 -30.85 2.84 21.32
C ILE A 90 -30.54 3.82 20.17
N PRO A 91 -31.20 5.00 20.07
CA PRO A 91 -30.83 6.03 19.09
C PRO A 91 -29.36 6.44 19.15
N ALA A 92 -28.80 6.62 20.35
CA ALA A 92 -27.38 6.98 20.51
C ALA A 92 -26.45 5.94 19.87
N LEU A 93 -26.72 4.66 20.09
CA LEU A 93 -25.92 3.57 19.49
C LEU A 93 -26.10 3.48 17.98
N ILE A 94 -27.30 3.73 17.44
CA ILE A 94 -27.53 3.74 15.98
C ILE A 94 -26.74 4.86 15.30
N VAL A 95 -26.79 6.08 15.85
CA VAL A 95 -26.03 7.22 15.30
C VAL A 95 -24.52 6.97 15.42
N LEU A 96 -24.07 6.38 16.53
CA LEU A 96 -22.69 5.98 16.70
C LEU A 96 -22.26 4.90 15.69
N THR A 97 -23.10 3.91 15.38
CA THR A 97 -22.83 2.93 14.31
C THR A 97 -22.61 3.65 12.99
N GLY A 98 -23.49 4.61 12.64
CA GLY A 98 -23.35 5.44 11.44
C GLY A 98 -22.03 6.23 11.41
N TRP A 99 -21.63 6.82 12.54
CA TRP A 99 -20.35 7.50 12.69
C TRP A 99 -19.16 6.56 12.49
N ILE A 100 -19.18 5.38 13.11
CA ILE A 100 -18.13 4.35 12.95
C ILE A 100 -18.04 3.91 11.49
N MET A 101 -19.18 3.68 10.81
CA MET A 101 -19.23 3.36 9.38
C MET A 101 -18.63 4.48 8.53
N LEU A 102 -18.97 5.74 8.78
CA LEU A 102 -18.43 6.89 8.07
C LEU A 102 -16.91 7.01 8.24
N CYS A 103 -16.41 6.93 9.47
CA CYS A 103 -14.98 6.98 9.77
C CYS A 103 -14.22 5.82 9.13
N THR A 104 -14.79 4.61 9.14
CA THR A 104 -14.19 3.43 8.52
C THR A 104 -14.19 3.54 6.99
N TYR A 105 -15.24 4.11 6.41
CA TYR A 105 -15.35 4.38 4.98
C TYR A 105 -14.29 5.40 4.53
N VAL A 106 -14.23 6.57 5.17
CA VAL A 106 -13.24 7.62 4.84
C VAL A 106 -11.82 7.12 5.09
N GLY A 107 -11.59 6.44 6.21
CA GLY A 107 -10.29 5.84 6.54
C GLY A 107 -9.83 4.79 5.52
N SER A 108 -10.76 4.03 4.93
CA SER A 108 -10.45 3.06 3.87
C SER A 108 -10.21 3.72 2.50
N LEU A 109 -10.73 4.92 2.26
CA LEU A 109 -10.50 5.68 1.02
C LEU A 109 -9.16 6.40 1.01
N TRP A 110 -8.68 6.83 2.17
CA TRP A 110 -7.41 7.52 2.31
C TRP A 110 -6.27 6.51 2.46
N ARG A 111 -5.23 6.64 1.63
CA ARG A 111 -3.98 5.89 1.72
C ARG A 111 -2.91 6.76 2.36
N ASN A 112 -2.91 6.91 3.68
CA ASN A 112 -1.81 7.47 4.45
C ASN A 112 -2.05 7.31 5.96
N ASN A 113 -1.23 7.96 6.79
CA ASN A 113 -1.41 8.14 8.23
C ASN A 113 -2.75 8.78 8.62
N TYR A 114 -3.50 9.42 7.71
CA TYR A 114 -4.86 9.91 7.97
C TYR A 114 -5.89 8.81 8.28
N THR A 115 -5.69 7.57 7.81
CA THR A 115 -6.53 6.42 8.19
C THR A 115 -6.51 6.22 9.70
N TYR A 116 -5.35 6.44 10.33
CA TYR A 116 -5.20 6.36 11.78
C TYR A 116 -6.00 7.46 12.50
N GLY A 117 -6.03 8.68 11.96
CA GLY A 117 -6.86 9.75 12.50
C GLY A 117 -8.36 9.43 12.43
N CYS A 118 -8.84 8.88 11.32
CA CYS A 118 -10.24 8.43 11.18
C CYS A 118 -10.59 7.31 12.17
N LEU A 119 -9.66 6.37 12.37
CA LEU A 119 -9.83 5.31 13.37
C LEU A 119 -9.93 5.88 14.78
N MET A 120 -9.07 6.85 15.14
CA MET A 120 -9.10 7.49 16.45
C MET A 120 -10.38 8.30 16.66
N ALA A 121 -10.89 8.97 15.62
CA ALA A 121 -12.18 9.65 15.68
C ALA A 121 -13.35 8.69 15.95
N ALA A 122 -13.35 7.50 15.37
CA ALA A 122 -14.35 6.47 15.66
C ALA A 122 -14.24 5.95 17.09
N VAL A 123 -13.00 5.65 17.52
CA VAL A 123 -12.73 5.03 18.83
C VAL A 123 -13.04 5.99 19.98
N THR A 124 -12.65 7.25 19.88
CA THR A 124 -12.92 8.26 20.90
C THR A 124 -14.42 8.54 21.05
N ALA A 125 -15.14 8.69 19.93
CA ALA A 125 -16.60 8.86 19.97
C ALA A 125 -17.29 7.64 20.61
N MET A 126 -16.85 6.43 20.23
CA MET A 126 -17.37 5.18 20.81
C MET A 126 -17.09 5.09 22.31
N LEU A 127 -15.88 5.41 22.76
CA LEU A 127 -15.51 5.42 24.17
C LEU A 127 -16.41 6.36 24.98
N ILE A 128 -16.60 7.59 24.51
CA ILE A 128 -17.42 8.59 25.22
C ILE A 128 -18.87 8.12 25.31
N VAL A 129 -19.49 7.70 24.20
CA VAL A 129 -20.90 7.31 24.19
C VAL A 129 -21.14 6.03 25.01
N VAL A 130 -20.28 5.02 24.89
CA VAL A 130 -20.45 3.74 25.59
C VAL A 130 -20.23 3.91 27.09
N ILE A 131 -19.17 4.62 27.52
CA ILE A 131 -18.92 4.85 28.94
C ILE A 131 -20.01 5.75 29.55
N SER A 132 -20.47 6.77 28.82
CA SER A 132 -21.46 7.73 29.34
C SER A 132 -22.89 7.17 29.42
N SER A 133 -23.17 6.07 28.74
CA SER A 133 -24.51 5.45 28.70
C SER A 133 -25.02 4.90 30.05
N GLY A 134 -24.14 4.86 31.06
CA GLY A 134 -24.45 4.50 32.44
C GLY A 134 -24.17 5.61 33.47
N SER A 135 -23.76 6.81 33.05
CA SER A 135 -23.42 7.93 33.94
C SER A 135 -24.44 9.08 33.87
N THR A 136 -24.35 10.01 34.82
CA THR A 136 -25.15 11.23 34.81
C THR A 136 -24.73 12.16 33.66
N PRO A 137 -25.64 12.94 33.04
CA PRO A 137 -25.31 13.83 31.91
C PRO A 137 -24.18 14.83 32.20
N ALA A 138 -23.95 15.19 33.46
CA ALA A 138 -22.89 16.10 33.87
C ALA A 138 -21.47 15.55 33.62
N GLY A 139 -21.26 14.23 33.68
CA GLY A 139 -19.93 13.62 33.54
C GLY A 139 -19.45 13.40 32.10
N ILE A 140 -20.27 13.68 31.08
CA ILE A 140 -19.92 13.43 29.67
C ILE A 140 -18.71 14.28 29.25
N PHE A 141 -18.67 15.54 29.68
CA PHE A 141 -17.57 16.44 29.36
C PHE A 141 -16.27 16.00 30.03
N ASP A 142 -16.33 15.58 31.30
CA ASP A 142 -15.16 15.10 32.05
C ASP A 142 -14.57 13.84 31.39
N ILE A 143 -15.42 12.89 30.97
CA ILE A 143 -14.98 11.70 30.23
C ILE A 143 -14.28 12.11 28.93
N ALA A 144 -14.83 13.08 28.19
CA ALA A 144 -14.23 13.55 26.94
C ALA A 144 -12.88 14.23 27.17
N VAL A 145 -12.76 15.07 28.19
CA VAL A 145 -11.49 15.71 28.59
C VAL A 145 -10.47 14.66 29.00
N ALA A 146 -10.88 13.65 29.78
CA ALA A 146 -10.02 12.52 30.16
C ALA A 146 -9.53 11.73 28.93
N ARG A 147 -10.40 11.47 27.94
CA ARG A 147 -9.97 10.79 26.71
C ARG A 147 -8.95 11.63 25.93
N LEU A 148 -9.18 12.95 25.84
CA LEU A 148 -8.31 13.85 25.10
C LEU A 148 -6.94 14.00 25.79
N SER A 149 -6.91 14.10 27.11
CA SER A 149 -5.67 14.20 27.89
C SER A 149 -4.87 12.91 27.85
N GLU A 150 -5.50 11.74 28.03
CA GLU A 150 -4.80 10.45 28.03
C GLU A 150 -4.22 10.10 26.66
N LEU A 151 -5.03 10.16 25.59
CA LEU A 151 -4.57 9.87 24.24
C LEU A 151 -3.58 10.94 23.75
N GLY A 152 -3.81 12.21 24.12
CA GLY A 152 -2.92 13.31 23.78
C GLY A 152 -1.56 13.18 24.46
N LEU A 153 -1.53 12.85 25.75
CA LEU A 153 -0.30 12.63 26.50
C LEU A 153 0.50 11.46 25.92
N GLY A 154 -0.14 10.34 25.61
CA GLY A 154 0.50 9.21 24.94
C GLY A 154 1.14 9.60 23.61
N ALA A 155 0.45 10.41 22.81
CA ALA A 155 0.97 10.90 21.53
C ALA A 155 2.17 11.85 21.72
N VAL A 156 2.09 12.80 22.65
CA VAL A 156 3.16 13.76 22.93
C VAL A 156 4.42 13.05 23.45
N CYS A 157 4.28 12.14 24.42
CA CYS A 157 5.39 11.35 24.94
C CYS A 157 6.04 10.50 23.84
N ALA A 158 5.23 9.90 22.96
CA ALA A 158 5.74 9.12 21.85
C ALA A 158 6.50 9.96 20.82
N MET A 159 6.00 11.14 20.48
CA MET A 159 6.69 12.08 19.58
C MET A 159 7.99 12.58 20.19
N LEU A 160 7.98 12.97 21.47
CA LEU A 160 9.14 13.48 22.18
C LEU A 160 10.26 12.43 22.25
N VAL A 161 9.95 11.22 22.74
CA VAL A 161 10.95 10.15 22.80
C VAL A 161 11.41 9.75 21.40
N SER A 162 10.52 9.80 20.40
CA SER A 162 10.89 9.50 19.02
C SER A 162 11.89 10.50 18.43
N SER A 163 11.74 11.78 18.77
CA SER A 163 12.64 12.86 18.34
C SER A 163 13.96 12.89 19.11
N LEU A 164 13.98 12.54 20.40
CA LEU A 164 15.14 12.70 21.28
C LEU A 164 16.04 11.46 21.35
N LEU A 165 15.48 10.25 21.41
CA LEU A 165 16.24 9.01 21.53
C LEU A 165 16.49 8.38 20.16
N TRP A 166 17.75 8.38 19.70
CA TRP A 166 18.20 7.83 18.41
C TRP A 166 17.26 8.19 17.25
N PRO A 167 17.19 9.47 16.84
CA PRO A 167 16.33 9.89 15.75
C PRO A 167 16.77 9.22 14.43
N SER A 168 15.88 8.38 13.88
CA SER A 168 16.02 7.84 12.52
C SER A 168 15.21 8.69 11.56
N HIS A 169 15.91 9.38 10.65
CA HIS A 169 15.33 10.31 9.70
C HIS A 169 14.67 9.57 8.53
N VAL A 170 13.46 9.97 8.13
CA VAL A 170 12.72 9.47 6.97
C VAL A 170 13.57 9.55 5.70
N GLY A 171 14.39 10.59 5.56
CA GLY A 171 15.33 10.74 4.44
C GLY A 171 16.24 9.53 4.17
N THR A 172 16.92 9.01 5.19
CA THR A 172 17.85 7.90 5.00
C THR A 172 17.11 6.62 4.66
N HIS A 173 15.95 6.39 5.27
CA HIS A 173 15.11 5.25 4.95
C HIS A 173 14.55 5.30 3.53
N LEU A 174 14.05 6.46 3.10
CA LEU A 174 13.59 6.66 1.72
C LEU A 174 14.74 6.45 0.72
N ALA A 175 15.96 6.89 1.04
CA ALA A 175 17.12 6.63 0.19
C ALA A 175 17.44 5.13 0.08
N THR A 176 17.43 4.39 1.20
CA THR A 176 17.65 2.94 1.19
C THR A 176 16.55 2.16 0.46
N GLN A 177 15.29 2.59 0.60
CA GLN A 177 14.18 2.02 -0.16
C GLN A 177 14.34 2.33 -1.65
N ALA A 178 14.74 3.55 -2.02
CA ALA A 178 15.01 3.92 -3.41
C ALA A 178 16.16 3.10 -4.03
N ASP A 179 17.23 2.82 -3.25
CA ASP A 179 18.30 1.92 -3.68
C ASP A 179 17.77 0.51 -3.98
N SER A 180 16.96 -0.04 -3.08
CA SER A 180 16.34 -1.35 -3.31
C SER A 180 15.42 -1.36 -4.54
N VAL A 181 14.62 -0.31 -4.75
CA VAL A 181 13.77 -0.17 -5.96
C VAL A 181 14.62 -0.19 -7.23
N ILE A 182 15.72 0.57 -7.26
CA ILE A 182 16.56 0.73 -8.44
C ILE A 182 17.33 -0.56 -8.74
N ASN A 183 17.95 -1.17 -7.73
CA ASN A 183 18.72 -2.40 -7.91
C ASN A 183 17.85 -3.54 -8.43
N GLU A 184 16.69 -3.76 -7.81
CA GLU A 184 15.73 -4.78 -8.27
C GLU A 184 15.14 -4.45 -9.65
N ALA A 185 15.03 -3.17 -10.00
CA ALA A 185 14.63 -2.76 -11.34
C ALA A 185 15.73 -3.03 -12.38
N PHE A 186 17.01 -2.86 -12.03
CA PHE A 186 18.14 -3.16 -12.91
C PHE A 186 18.31 -4.66 -13.12
N GLU A 187 18.14 -5.48 -12.09
CA GLU A 187 18.10 -6.94 -12.24
C GLU A 187 16.91 -7.37 -13.12
N HIS A 188 15.73 -6.78 -12.92
CA HIS A 188 14.59 -7.02 -13.81
C HIS A 188 14.87 -6.62 -15.26
N ALA A 189 15.61 -5.51 -15.47
CA ALA A 189 16.01 -5.06 -16.79
C ALA A 189 16.95 -6.05 -17.47
N ALA A 190 17.95 -6.55 -16.75
CA ALA A 190 18.88 -7.54 -17.25
C ALA A 190 18.16 -8.81 -17.72
N LEU A 191 17.30 -9.38 -16.86
CA LEU A 191 16.53 -10.59 -17.19
C LEU A 191 15.62 -10.40 -18.42
N ARG A 192 15.00 -9.22 -18.55
CA ARG A 192 14.13 -8.88 -19.69
C ARG A 192 14.90 -8.74 -20.99
N LEU A 193 16.04 -8.05 -20.95
CA LEU A 193 16.88 -7.78 -22.11
C LEU A 193 17.71 -9.00 -22.55
N GLU A 194 17.96 -9.97 -21.68
CA GLU A 194 18.52 -11.27 -22.07
C GLU A 194 17.48 -12.21 -22.69
N ALA A 195 16.23 -11.77 -22.81
CA ALA A 195 15.10 -12.59 -23.27
C ALA A 195 14.97 -13.92 -22.49
N SER A 196 15.22 -13.89 -21.17
CA SER A 196 15.18 -15.07 -20.31
C SER A 196 13.80 -15.75 -20.32
N ASP A 197 13.81 -17.08 -20.35
CA ASP A 197 12.60 -17.93 -20.22
C ASP A 197 12.15 -18.10 -18.75
N ASP A 198 12.93 -17.59 -17.78
CA ASP A 198 12.64 -17.70 -16.35
C ASP A 198 11.58 -16.67 -15.91
N ILE A 199 10.32 -16.94 -16.29
CA ILE A 199 9.15 -16.14 -15.88
C ILE A 199 9.10 -15.97 -14.34
N PRO A 200 9.31 -17.02 -13.51
CA PRO A 200 9.35 -16.86 -12.05
C PRO A 200 10.40 -15.85 -11.55
N ALA A 201 11.64 -15.88 -12.05
CA ALA A 201 12.68 -14.93 -11.66
C ALA A 201 12.33 -13.51 -12.06
N MET A 202 11.83 -13.31 -13.28
CA MET A 202 11.40 -12.00 -13.77
C MET A 202 10.24 -11.42 -12.94
N GLN A 203 9.28 -12.26 -12.58
CA GLN A 203 8.18 -11.88 -11.68
C GLN A 203 8.71 -11.54 -10.28
N LYS A 204 9.68 -12.29 -9.76
CA LYS A 204 10.29 -12.03 -8.45
C LYS A 204 11.02 -10.68 -8.41
N ALA A 205 11.89 -10.38 -9.38
CA ALA A 205 12.62 -9.11 -9.45
C ALA A 205 11.66 -7.91 -9.54
N LEU A 206 10.62 -8.02 -10.38
CA LEU A 206 9.63 -6.95 -10.53
C LEU A 206 8.80 -6.73 -9.26
N ARG A 207 8.39 -7.79 -8.57
CA ARG A 207 7.70 -7.69 -7.27
C ARG A 207 8.60 -7.06 -6.21
N SER A 208 9.87 -7.44 -6.22
CA SER A 208 10.89 -6.94 -5.29
C SER A 208 11.21 -5.47 -5.52
N SER A 209 10.98 -4.93 -6.73
CA SER A 209 11.04 -3.49 -6.99
C SER A 209 9.71 -2.76 -6.69
N LEU A 210 8.56 -3.30 -7.10
CA LEU A 210 7.25 -2.65 -6.92
C LEU A 210 6.83 -2.54 -5.45
N GLY A 211 7.14 -3.54 -4.61
CA GLY A 211 6.83 -3.53 -3.17
C GLY A 211 7.44 -2.32 -2.47
N PRO A 212 8.79 -2.19 -2.44
CA PRO A 212 9.49 -1.03 -1.89
C PRO A 212 9.06 0.29 -2.52
N LEU A 213 8.74 0.33 -3.82
CA LEU A 213 8.29 1.56 -4.49
C LEU A 213 6.99 2.12 -3.89
N THR A 214 6.06 1.25 -3.50
CA THR A 214 4.79 1.68 -2.88
C THR A 214 4.91 2.03 -1.41
N LEU A 215 5.81 1.34 -0.69
CA LEU A 215 6.20 1.75 0.66
C LEU A 215 6.85 3.12 0.62
N LEU A 216 7.76 3.36 -0.33
CA LEU A 216 8.42 4.65 -0.55
C LEU A 216 7.41 5.76 -0.79
N GLU A 217 6.41 5.56 -1.65
CA GLU A 217 5.33 6.54 -1.89
C GLU A 217 4.51 6.83 -0.63
N THR A 218 4.12 5.78 0.11
CA THR A 218 3.33 5.92 1.33
C THR A 218 4.11 6.64 2.43
N ASP A 219 5.37 6.25 2.63
CA ASP A 219 6.24 6.76 3.68
C ASP A 219 6.80 8.15 3.34
N SER A 220 6.85 8.52 2.06
CA SER A 220 7.35 9.84 1.63
C SER A 220 6.54 11.01 2.20
N GLN A 221 5.24 10.84 2.46
CA GLN A 221 4.40 11.90 3.00
C GLN A 221 4.89 12.39 4.37
N ALA A 222 5.44 11.48 5.18
CA ALA A 222 6.01 11.78 6.48
C ALA A 222 7.25 12.69 6.38
N ALA A 223 7.95 12.69 5.24
CA ALA A 223 9.13 13.54 5.04
C ALA A 223 8.78 15.04 5.09
N ARG A 224 7.51 15.43 4.85
CA ARG A 224 7.04 16.82 4.96
C ARG A 224 7.15 17.37 6.38
N PHE A 225 7.18 16.50 7.38
CA PHE A 225 7.24 16.85 8.80
C PHE A 225 8.69 16.92 9.34
N GLU A 226 9.70 16.64 8.52
CA GLU A 226 11.12 16.66 8.93
C GLU A 226 11.89 17.93 8.53
N GLY A 227 11.18 18.99 8.11
CA GLY A 227 11.77 20.31 7.83
C GLY A 227 11.66 20.78 6.36
N PRO A 228 12.38 21.85 5.98
CA PRO A 228 12.12 22.59 4.73
C PRO A 228 12.45 21.81 3.45
N VAL A 229 13.33 20.80 3.55
CA VAL A 229 13.71 19.94 2.41
C VAL A 229 12.72 18.79 2.14
N GLY A 230 11.80 18.54 3.08
CA GLY A 230 10.81 17.46 3.03
C GLY A 230 9.98 17.41 1.74
N PRO A 231 9.36 18.53 1.31
CA PRO A 231 8.60 18.57 0.05
C PRO A 231 9.44 18.20 -1.19
N GLY A 232 10.75 18.47 -1.17
CA GLY A 232 11.67 18.08 -2.24
C GLY A 232 11.79 16.57 -2.37
N ARG A 233 11.88 15.84 -1.24
CA ARG A 233 11.93 14.37 -1.20
C ARG A 233 10.67 13.75 -1.77
N VAL A 234 9.50 14.26 -1.39
CA VAL A 234 8.20 13.78 -1.91
C VAL A 234 8.14 13.91 -3.43
N ARG A 235 8.58 15.05 -3.98
CA ARG A 235 8.63 15.24 -5.44
C ARG A 235 9.59 14.27 -6.12
N ALA A 236 10.76 14.03 -5.53
CA ALA A 236 11.74 13.10 -6.05
C ALA A 236 11.21 11.65 -6.04
N THR A 237 10.50 11.24 -4.99
CA THR A 237 9.78 9.96 -4.93
C THR A 237 8.77 9.82 -6.08
N HIS A 238 7.95 10.86 -6.33
CA HIS A 238 7.02 10.83 -7.46
C HIS A 238 7.70 10.73 -8.82
N VAL A 239 8.88 11.34 -8.99
CA VAL A 239 9.69 11.18 -10.21
C VAL A 239 10.18 9.75 -10.34
N LEU A 240 10.72 9.17 -9.26
CA LEU A 240 11.20 7.79 -9.23
C LEU A 240 10.07 6.84 -9.63
N THR A 241 8.90 6.92 -8.98
CA THR A 241 7.73 6.09 -9.30
C THR A 241 7.32 6.17 -10.76
N ARG A 242 7.16 7.38 -11.31
CA ARG A 242 6.78 7.55 -12.73
C ARG A 242 7.83 6.97 -13.68
N ARG A 243 9.11 7.16 -13.38
CA ARG A 243 10.22 6.69 -14.23
C ARG A 243 10.36 5.17 -14.16
N THR A 244 10.25 4.58 -12.97
CA THR A 244 10.26 3.13 -12.78
C THR A 244 9.10 2.45 -13.55
N LEU A 245 7.90 3.02 -13.55
CA LEU A 245 6.78 2.47 -14.33
C LEU A 245 7.04 2.56 -15.84
N ARG A 246 7.51 3.72 -16.34
CA ARG A 246 7.88 3.86 -17.76
C ARG A 246 9.00 2.91 -18.16
N PHE A 247 9.97 2.71 -17.27
CA PHE A 247 11.05 1.76 -17.44
C PHE A 247 10.51 0.33 -17.60
N PHE A 248 9.61 -0.11 -16.71
CA PHE A 248 8.99 -1.44 -16.83
C PHE A 248 8.13 -1.62 -18.08
N ALA A 249 7.35 -0.61 -18.48
CA ALA A 249 6.60 -0.65 -19.74
C ALA A 249 7.54 -0.84 -20.94
N ASN A 250 8.63 -0.08 -20.98
CA ASN A 250 9.59 -0.16 -22.08
C ASN A 250 10.32 -1.50 -22.12
N LEU A 251 10.77 -2.00 -20.96
CA LEU A 251 11.41 -3.32 -20.84
C LEU A 251 10.48 -4.46 -21.22
N GLN A 252 9.20 -4.39 -20.84
CA GLN A 252 8.20 -5.38 -21.25
C GLN A 252 8.10 -5.44 -22.78
N ALA A 253 8.09 -4.29 -23.44
CA ALA A 253 7.96 -4.24 -24.88
C ALA A 253 9.23 -4.67 -25.61
N LEU A 254 10.41 -4.34 -25.07
CA LEU A 254 11.69 -4.84 -25.59
C LEU A 254 11.79 -6.35 -25.46
N HIS A 255 11.43 -6.89 -24.30
CA HIS A 255 11.42 -8.33 -24.08
C HIS A 255 10.47 -9.06 -25.04
N GLN A 256 9.26 -8.53 -25.28
CA GLN A 256 8.34 -9.13 -26.26
C GLN A 256 8.93 -9.14 -27.67
N LEU A 257 9.54 -8.04 -28.10
CA LEU A 257 10.20 -7.98 -29.41
C LEU A 257 11.35 -8.98 -29.51
N MET A 258 12.20 -9.06 -28.48
CA MET A 258 13.38 -9.92 -28.49
C MET A 258 13.07 -11.41 -28.30
N HIS A 259 12.00 -11.74 -27.58
CA HIS A 259 11.65 -13.14 -27.29
C HIS A 259 10.73 -13.73 -28.36
N ASP A 260 9.66 -13.03 -28.74
CA ASP A 260 8.66 -13.58 -29.67
C ASP A 260 9.00 -13.32 -31.16
N HIS A 261 9.89 -12.36 -31.43
CA HIS A 261 10.21 -11.89 -32.80
C HIS A 261 11.72 -11.74 -33.04
N ALA A 262 12.54 -12.57 -32.37
CA ALA A 262 13.99 -12.60 -32.56
C ALA A 262 14.40 -12.83 -34.02
N ASP A 263 13.61 -13.61 -34.76
CA ASP A 263 13.80 -13.95 -36.17
C ASP A 263 13.73 -12.73 -37.10
N ARG A 264 13.06 -11.66 -36.66
CA ARG A 264 12.89 -10.41 -37.41
C ARG A 264 13.88 -9.32 -37.02
N LEU A 265 14.78 -9.59 -36.07
CA LEU A 265 15.75 -8.64 -35.55
C LEU A 265 17.15 -8.98 -36.07
N ALA A 266 17.97 -7.96 -36.33
CA ALA A 266 19.36 -8.17 -36.69
C ALA A 266 20.14 -8.73 -35.48
N GLN A 267 21.03 -9.69 -35.73
CA GLN A 267 21.87 -10.31 -34.70
C GLN A 267 22.66 -9.27 -33.87
N GLN A 268 23.20 -8.24 -34.53
CA GLN A 268 23.90 -7.12 -33.87
C GLN A 268 23.02 -6.36 -32.87
N SER A 269 21.72 -6.23 -33.16
CA SER A 269 20.78 -5.54 -32.28
C SER A 269 20.48 -6.37 -31.02
N ILE A 270 20.46 -7.71 -31.15
CA ILE A 270 20.31 -8.65 -30.03
C ILE A 270 21.57 -8.65 -29.15
N GLU A 271 22.75 -8.66 -29.76
CA GLU A 271 24.04 -8.59 -29.05
C GLU A 271 24.16 -7.28 -28.25
N LEU A 272 23.80 -6.15 -28.85
CA LEU A 272 23.77 -4.85 -28.18
C LEU A 272 22.81 -4.85 -26.99
N ALA A 273 21.64 -5.50 -27.11
CA ALA A 273 20.72 -5.64 -25.99
C ALA A 273 21.31 -6.48 -24.85
N GLY A 274 22.06 -7.55 -25.17
CA GLY A 274 22.82 -8.33 -24.20
C GLY A 274 23.93 -7.53 -23.49
N GLU A 275 24.63 -6.67 -24.21
CA GLU A 275 25.61 -5.75 -23.59
C GLU A 275 24.94 -4.77 -22.62
N VAL A 276 23.80 -4.21 -23.00
CA VAL A 276 23.02 -3.31 -22.13
C VAL A 276 22.48 -4.07 -20.91
N ALA A 277 22.05 -5.33 -21.08
CA ALA A 277 21.63 -6.18 -19.97
C ALA A 277 22.74 -6.38 -18.94
N LYS A 278 23.95 -6.75 -19.41
CA LYS A 278 25.14 -6.87 -18.56
C LYS A 278 25.46 -5.53 -17.88
N GLY A 279 25.36 -4.43 -18.61
CA GLY A 279 25.54 -3.08 -18.07
C GLY A 279 24.61 -2.74 -16.91
N PHE A 280 23.34 -3.20 -16.95
CA PHE A 280 22.42 -3.04 -15.82
C PHE A 280 22.80 -3.90 -14.62
N ARG A 281 23.22 -5.15 -14.82
CA ARG A 281 23.75 -6.01 -13.73
C ARG A 281 24.99 -5.40 -13.10
N ASP A 282 25.91 -4.88 -13.90
CA ASP A 282 27.13 -4.25 -13.41
C ASP A 282 26.78 -2.99 -12.60
N ALA A 283 25.86 -2.16 -13.08
CA ALA A 283 25.40 -0.96 -12.39
C ALA A 283 24.71 -1.24 -11.04
N GLU A 284 24.08 -2.40 -10.88
CA GLU A 284 23.54 -2.87 -9.60
C GLU A 284 24.64 -3.08 -8.54
N HIS A 285 25.81 -3.57 -8.97
CA HIS A 285 26.95 -3.89 -8.10
C HIS A 285 27.86 -2.68 -7.82
N VAL A 286 27.74 -1.60 -8.60
CA VAL A 286 28.54 -0.39 -8.43
C VAL A 286 28.10 0.36 -7.16
N LYS A 287 29.05 0.60 -6.26
CA LYS A 287 28.81 1.44 -5.08
C LYS A 287 28.83 2.92 -5.48
N GLY A 288 27.64 3.52 -5.54
CA GLY A 288 27.47 4.96 -5.65
C GLY A 288 26.81 5.42 -6.95
N VAL A 289 25.97 6.45 -6.83
CA VAL A 289 25.11 6.95 -7.91
C VAL A 289 25.91 7.50 -9.08
N VAL A 290 27.01 8.21 -8.81
CA VAL A 290 27.83 8.87 -9.82
C VAL A 290 28.49 7.86 -10.76
N GLU A 291 29.08 6.80 -10.21
CA GLU A 291 29.77 5.79 -11.02
C GLU A 291 28.77 4.93 -11.82
N ALA A 292 27.65 4.54 -11.21
CA ALA A 292 26.56 3.87 -11.93
C ALA A 292 26.02 4.73 -13.09
N ARG A 293 25.86 6.04 -12.86
CA ARG A 293 25.44 6.98 -13.90
C ARG A 293 26.45 7.09 -15.05
N LYS A 294 27.75 7.15 -14.74
CA LYS A 294 28.82 7.17 -15.77
C LYS A 294 28.79 5.91 -16.62
N ALA A 295 28.67 4.73 -16.01
CA ALA A 295 28.55 3.46 -16.72
C ALA A 295 27.34 3.44 -17.67
N LEU A 296 26.17 3.86 -17.18
CA LEU A 296 24.97 3.97 -18.01
C LEU A 296 25.11 5.02 -19.12
N GLN A 297 25.80 6.13 -18.87
CA GLN A 297 26.05 7.15 -19.88
C GLN A 297 26.96 6.64 -21.00
N ALA A 298 27.98 5.85 -20.68
CA ALA A 298 28.85 5.20 -21.67
C ALA A 298 28.05 4.20 -22.53
N LEU A 299 27.18 3.39 -21.92
CA LEU A 299 26.28 2.48 -22.66
C LEU A 299 25.33 3.25 -23.58
N ARG A 300 24.79 4.39 -23.11
CA ARG A 300 23.94 5.25 -23.93
C ARG A 300 24.67 5.79 -25.16
N HIS A 301 25.95 6.13 -25.02
CA HIS A 301 26.80 6.59 -26.13
C HIS A 301 26.98 5.47 -27.16
N ARG A 302 27.34 4.26 -26.72
CA ARG A 302 27.52 3.09 -27.60
C ARG A 302 26.25 2.75 -28.39
N VAL A 303 25.09 2.77 -27.73
CA VAL A 303 23.79 2.56 -28.41
C VAL A 303 23.51 3.66 -29.44
N HIS A 304 23.94 4.89 -29.18
CA HIS A 304 23.74 6.01 -30.11
C HIS A 304 24.66 5.94 -31.33
N GLU A 305 25.95 5.64 -31.14
CA GLU A 305 26.91 5.48 -32.25
C GLU A 305 26.45 4.37 -33.22
N SER A 306 26.00 3.24 -32.67
CA SER A 306 25.45 2.17 -33.52
C SER A 306 24.19 2.58 -34.30
N GLU A 307 23.44 3.60 -33.87
CA GLU A 307 22.22 4.08 -34.56
C GLU A 307 22.56 4.80 -35.87
N GLU A 308 23.73 5.43 -35.98
CA GLU A 308 24.13 6.25 -37.13
C GLU A 308 24.70 5.44 -38.31
N GLU A 309 25.11 4.19 -38.07
CA GLU A 309 25.88 3.38 -39.03
C GLU A 309 25.04 2.53 -40.01
N ALA A 310 23.71 2.43 -39.88
CA ALA A 310 22.92 1.45 -40.64
C ALA A 310 21.55 1.95 -41.17
N SER A 311 21.20 1.55 -42.40
CA SER A 311 19.83 1.59 -42.94
C SER A 311 18.98 0.49 -42.28
N LEU A 312 18.61 0.70 -41.02
CA LEU A 312 17.96 -0.31 -40.19
C LEU A 312 16.49 -0.52 -40.57
N ALA A 313 16.03 -1.77 -40.45
CA ALA A 313 14.61 -2.11 -40.51
C ALA A 313 13.82 -1.37 -39.40
N PRO A 314 12.51 -1.11 -39.59
CA PRO A 314 11.70 -0.36 -38.62
C PRO A 314 11.73 -0.94 -37.19
N LEU A 315 11.72 -2.27 -37.06
CA LEU A 315 11.74 -2.98 -35.78
C LEU A 315 13.10 -2.90 -35.06
N ASP A 316 14.22 -3.07 -35.78
CA ASP A 316 15.57 -2.91 -35.23
C ASP A 316 15.78 -1.52 -34.65
N ARG A 317 15.31 -0.51 -35.38
CA ARG A 317 15.41 0.86 -34.93
C ARG A 317 14.55 1.14 -33.70
N ARG A 318 13.36 0.53 -33.64
CA ARG A 318 12.50 0.58 -32.45
C ARG A 318 13.18 -0.07 -31.24
N LEU A 319 13.89 -1.20 -31.43
CA LEU A 319 14.65 -1.86 -30.38
C LEU A 319 15.74 -0.94 -29.83
N ARG A 320 16.60 -0.37 -30.69
CA ARG A 320 17.71 0.52 -30.28
C ARG A 320 17.20 1.78 -29.57
N LEU A 321 16.12 2.37 -30.06
CA LEU A 321 15.45 3.46 -29.36
C LEU A 321 14.94 3.05 -27.98
N GLY A 322 14.31 1.88 -27.87
CA GLY A 322 13.86 1.36 -26.60
C GLY A 322 15.03 1.14 -25.64
N LEU A 323 16.16 0.59 -26.09
CA LEU A 323 17.37 0.46 -25.26
C LEU A 323 17.84 1.83 -24.75
N ARG A 324 17.94 2.82 -25.64
CA ARG A 324 18.33 4.20 -25.29
C ARG A 324 17.36 4.84 -24.28
N GLU A 325 16.06 4.62 -24.44
CA GLU A 325 15.03 5.11 -23.52
C GLU A 325 15.11 4.41 -22.15
N SER A 326 15.37 3.10 -22.12
CA SER A 326 15.56 2.34 -20.87
C SER A 326 16.74 2.90 -20.07
N ILE A 327 17.88 3.12 -20.73
CA ILE A 327 19.06 3.72 -20.10
C ILE A 327 18.74 5.15 -19.61
N GLY A 328 18.04 5.96 -20.43
CA GLY A 328 17.61 7.30 -20.04
C GLY A 328 16.66 7.31 -18.84
N HIS A 329 15.76 6.34 -18.73
CA HIS A 329 14.90 6.17 -17.55
C HIS A 329 15.71 5.82 -16.31
N ALA A 330 16.64 4.87 -16.42
CA ALA A 330 17.52 4.46 -15.34
C ALA A 330 18.40 5.62 -14.80
N MET A 331 18.96 6.44 -15.68
CA MET A 331 19.73 7.63 -15.27
C MET A 331 18.88 8.63 -14.47
N ILE A 332 17.62 8.86 -14.86
CA ILE A 332 16.72 9.76 -14.12
C ILE A 332 16.28 9.13 -12.79
N MET A 333 16.14 7.80 -12.73
CA MET A 333 15.88 7.09 -11.47
C MET A 333 17.03 7.30 -10.47
N LEU A 334 18.28 7.21 -10.95
CA LEU A 334 19.48 7.53 -10.16
C LEU A 334 19.48 8.99 -9.67
N ASP A 335 19.15 9.96 -10.53
CA ASP A 335 19.02 11.38 -10.14
C ASP A 335 17.92 11.58 -9.08
N ALA A 336 16.79 10.89 -9.23
CA ALA A 336 15.70 10.95 -8.27
C ALA A 336 16.11 10.37 -6.92
N ARG A 337 16.87 9.27 -6.90
CA ARG A 337 17.44 8.71 -5.67
C ARG A 337 18.40 9.68 -5.00
N GLU A 338 19.26 10.35 -5.76
CA GLU A 338 20.16 11.37 -5.21
C GLU A 338 19.38 12.56 -4.64
N ALA A 339 18.32 13.00 -5.32
CA ALA A 339 17.43 14.04 -4.82
C ALA A 339 16.61 13.62 -3.57
N ILE A 340 16.34 12.32 -3.38
CA ILE A 340 15.74 11.80 -2.13
C ILE A 340 16.74 11.89 -0.98
N ALA A 341 17.98 11.45 -1.20
CA ALA A 341 19.04 11.50 -0.21
C ALA A 341 19.39 12.96 0.16
N SER A 342 19.62 13.78 -0.86
CA SER A 342 20.14 15.15 -0.78
C SER A 342 19.30 16.13 -1.63
N PRO A 343 18.13 16.61 -1.15
CA PRO A 343 17.19 17.39 -1.97
C PRO A 343 17.72 18.74 -2.46
N ALA A 344 18.75 19.28 -1.80
CA ALA A 344 19.32 20.58 -2.14
C ALA A 344 20.02 20.60 -3.52
N SER A 345 20.46 19.45 -4.04
CA SER A 345 21.19 19.37 -5.30
C SER A 345 20.30 19.41 -6.54
N HIS A 346 19.00 19.06 -6.45
CA HIS A 346 18.12 18.94 -7.61
C HIS A 346 16.73 19.56 -7.43
N LYS A 347 16.37 20.50 -8.30
CA LYS A 347 15.00 21.06 -8.40
C LYS A 347 14.13 20.22 -9.32
N LEU A 348 13.72 19.04 -8.86
CA LEU A 348 12.76 18.20 -9.59
C LEU A 348 11.33 18.74 -9.45
N ARG A 349 10.63 18.89 -10.59
CA ARG A 349 9.20 19.25 -10.65
C ARG A 349 8.39 18.01 -11.03
N SER A 350 7.47 17.60 -10.17
CA SER A 350 6.51 16.52 -10.45
C SER A 350 5.17 16.85 -9.80
N SER A 351 4.08 16.53 -10.50
CA SER A 351 2.74 16.60 -9.93
C SER A 351 2.50 15.39 -9.01
N PRO A 352 1.70 15.53 -7.94
CA PRO A 352 1.35 14.41 -7.05
C PRO A 352 0.69 13.27 -7.84
N LEU A 353 0.99 12.00 -7.54
CA LEU A 353 0.25 10.89 -8.15
C LEU A 353 -1.19 10.84 -7.63
N ALA A 354 -2.14 10.61 -8.53
CA ALA A 354 -3.54 10.37 -8.16
C ALA A 354 -3.75 8.87 -7.92
N TRP A 355 -3.97 8.51 -6.66
CA TRP A 355 -4.23 7.13 -6.25
C TRP A 355 -5.69 6.73 -6.50
N HIS A 356 -5.91 5.46 -6.86
CA HIS A 356 -7.25 4.91 -7.03
C HIS A 356 -7.95 4.79 -5.68
N ARG A 357 -9.20 5.26 -5.60
CA ARG A 357 -10.06 5.16 -4.41
C ARG A 357 -11.12 4.09 -4.63
N ASP A 358 -10.97 2.92 -4.00
CA ASP A 358 -11.97 1.84 -4.14
C ASP A 358 -13.13 2.00 -3.14
N HIS A 359 -14.14 2.77 -3.56
CA HIS A 359 -15.35 3.01 -2.78
C HIS A 359 -16.10 1.73 -2.39
N LEU A 360 -16.01 0.67 -3.20
CA LEU A 360 -16.69 -0.59 -2.90
C LEU A 360 -15.99 -1.30 -1.74
N ALA A 361 -14.66 -1.46 -1.82
CA ALA A 361 -13.89 -2.03 -0.72
C ALA A 361 -14.08 -1.23 0.58
N ALA A 362 -14.08 0.11 0.49
CA ALA A 362 -14.37 0.99 1.62
C ALA A 362 -15.78 0.77 2.19
N SER A 363 -16.80 0.60 1.34
CA SER A 363 -18.18 0.34 1.80
C SER A 363 -18.34 -1.02 2.48
N ILE A 364 -17.68 -2.07 1.99
CA ILE A 364 -17.68 -3.40 2.64
C ILE A 364 -17.02 -3.31 4.02
N ASN A 365 -15.89 -2.62 4.11
CA ASN A 365 -15.18 -2.42 5.37
C ASN A 365 -16.04 -1.66 6.38
N ALA A 366 -16.69 -0.57 5.95
CA ALA A 366 -17.61 0.20 6.77
C ALA A 366 -18.79 -0.65 7.26
N LEU A 367 -19.45 -1.38 6.35
CA LEU A 367 -20.58 -2.25 6.68
C LEU A 367 -20.17 -3.33 7.69
N ARG A 368 -19.01 -3.97 7.50
CA ARG A 368 -18.50 -4.98 8.44
C ARG A 368 -18.26 -4.40 9.83
N SER A 369 -17.61 -3.25 9.95
CA SER A 369 -17.36 -2.62 11.24
C SER A 369 -18.66 -2.16 11.92
N GLY A 370 -19.62 -1.63 11.15
CA GLY A 370 -20.95 -1.26 11.66
C GLY A 370 -21.77 -2.47 12.14
N LEU A 371 -21.76 -3.57 11.39
CA LEU A 371 -22.44 -4.82 11.78
C LEU A 371 -21.82 -5.43 13.04
N LEU A 372 -20.48 -5.47 13.12
CA LEU A 372 -19.78 -5.96 14.32
C LEU A 372 -20.10 -5.13 15.55
N PHE A 373 -20.05 -3.79 15.43
CA PHE A 373 -20.42 -2.91 16.53
C PHE A 373 -21.87 -3.12 16.95
N SER A 374 -22.81 -3.19 15.99
CA SER A 374 -24.23 -3.38 16.29
C SER A 374 -24.52 -4.73 16.96
N LEU A 375 -23.86 -5.81 16.54
CA LEU A 375 -23.99 -7.13 17.14
C LEU A 375 -23.45 -7.14 18.57
N LEU A 376 -22.27 -6.56 18.80
CA LEU A 376 -21.66 -6.50 20.13
C LEU A 376 -22.42 -5.54 21.07
N ALA A 377 -22.97 -4.45 20.54
CA ALA A 377 -23.83 -3.54 21.28
C ALA A 377 -25.14 -4.21 21.71
N THR A 378 -25.76 -4.97 20.81
CA THR A 378 -26.96 -5.77 21.12
C THR A 378 -26.64 -6.82 22.19
N PHE A 379 -25.51 -7.52 22.05
CA PHE A 379 -25.05 -8.48 23.05
C PHE A 379 -24.85 -7.83 24.42
N TRP A 380 -24.23 -6.65 24.48
CA TRP A 380 -24.04 -5.90 25.71
C TRP A 380 -25.37 -5.44 26.35
N ILE A 381 -26.32 -4.95 25.55
CA ILE A 381 -27.65 -4.55 26.06
C ILE A 381 -28.40 -5.73 26.66
N VAL A 382 -28.41 -6.88 25.96
CA VAL A 382 -29.18 -8.06 26.37
C VAL A 382 -28.56 -8.72 27.61
N THR A 383 -27.23 -8.81 27.67
CA THR A 383 -26.54 -9.48 28.78
C THR A 383 -26.41 -8.61 30.02
N ALA A 384 -26.53 -7.28 29.88
CA ALA A 384 -26.21 -6.29 30.91
C ALA A 384 -24.80 -6.48 31.54
N TRP A 385 -23.92 -7.22 30.87
CA TRP A 385 -22.61 -7.58 31.38
C TRP A 385 -21.64 -6.41 31.19
N GLN A 386 -21.18 -5.80 32.28
CA GLN A 386 -20.32 -4.62 32.23
C GLN A 386 -19.07 -4.82 31.37
N SER A 387 -18.43 -6.00 31.46
CA SER A 387 -17.22 -6.31 30.69
C SER A 387 -17.47 -6.48 29.18
N ALA A 388 -18.72 -6.67 28.73
CA ALA A 388 -19.04 -6.72 27.31
C ALA A 388 -18.72 -5.39 26.59
N MET A 389 -18.65 -4.27 27.31
CA MET A 389 -18.16 -2.99 26.75
C MET A 389 -16.73 -3.11 26.21
N ILE A 390 -15.86 -3.89 26.89
CA ILE A 390 -14.49 -4.14 26.45
C ILE A 390 -14.51 -4.94 25.14
N ALA A 391 -15.36 -5.97 25.06
CA ALA A 391 -15.52 -6.81 23.87
C ALA A 391 -15.98 -5.97 22.66
N MET A 392 -17.01 -5.13 22.86
CA MET A 392 -17.55 -4.21 21.86
C MET A 392 -16.51 -3.22 21.36
N MET A 393 -15.77 -2.60 22.29
CA MET A 393 -14.76 -1.60 21.98
C MET A 393 -13.61 -2.20 21.17
N LEU A 394 -13.02 -3.30 21.65
CA LEU A 394 -11.87 -3.93 21.00
C LEU A 394 -12.26 -4.59 19.69
N GLY A 395 -13.42 -5.25 19.64
CA GLY A 395 -13.93 -5.86 18.42
C GLY A 395 -14.10 -4.83 17.29
N THR A 396 -14.67 -3.68 17.62
CA THR A 396 -14.88 -2.60 16.64
C THR A 396 -13.56 -1.94 16.23
N LEU A 397 -12.69 -1.62 17.20
CA LEU A 397 -11.36 -1.05 16.96
C LEU A 397 -10.52 -1.94 16.02
N PHE A 398 -10.39 -3.23 16.33
CA PHE A 398 -9.57 -4.15 15.55
C PHE A 398 -10.18 -4.45 14.18
N SER A 399 -11.51 -4.50 14.06
CA SER A 399 -12.18 -4.62 12.76
C SER A 399 -11.80 -3.49 11.81
N ALA A 400 -11.88 -2.24 12.28
CA ALA A 400 -11.53 -1.07 11.49
C ALA A 400 -10.00 -0.98 11.24
N PHE A 401 -9.16 -1.32 12.23
CA PHE A 401 -7.70 -1.28 12.09
C PHE A 401 -7.17 -2.33 11.10
N PHE A 402 -7.75 -3.53 11.07
CA PHE A 402 -7.33 -4.59 10.14
C PHE A 402 -7.96 -4.45 8.76
N ALA A 403 -9.08 -3.73 8.62
CA ALA A 403 -9.79 -3.53 7.36
C ALA A 403 -8.92 -2.99 6.21
N SER A 404 -7.90 -2.20 6.54
CA SER A 404 -6.98 -1.60 5.56
C SER A 404 -5.73 -2.45 5.29
N ARG A 405 -5.65 -3.66 5.84
CA ARG A 405 -4.52 -4.58 5.61
C ARG A 405 -4.82 -5.54 4.47
N ASP A 406 -3.77 -5.97 3.76
CA ASP A 406 -3.90 -6.79 2.55
C ASP A 406 -4.53 -8.17 2.82
N ASN A 407 -4.12 -8.84 3.90
CA ASN A 407 -4.74 -10.06 4.40
C ASN A 407 -5.23 -9.88 5.84
N PRO A 408 -6.44 -9.31 6.01
CA PRO A 408 -6.93 -8.95 7.33
C PRO A 408 -7.19 -10.18 8.21
N LEU A 409 -7.64 -11.29 7.61
CA LEU A 409 -7.91 -12.53 8.34
C LEU A 409 -6.61 -13.13 8.91
N ALA A 410 -5.54 -13.19 8.11
CA ALA A 410 -4.26 -13.71 8.57
C ALA A 410 -3.71 -12.89 9.74
N ILE A 411 -3.71 -11.56 9.62
CA ILE A 411 -3.24 -10.67 10.69
C ILE A 411 -4.12 -10.78 11.94
N THR A 412 -5.44 -10.87 11.78
CA THR A 412 -6.37 -11.06 12.91
C THR A 412 -6.08 -12.38 13.63
N MET A 413 -5.79 -13.46 12.89
CA MET A 413 -5.42 -14.77 13.49
C MET A 413 -4.06 -14.73 14.19
N MET A 414 -3.08 -13.97 13.67
CA MET A 414 -1.81 -13.73 14.36
C MET A 414 -2.05 -12.98 15.67
N PHE A 415 -2.90 -11.95 15.64
CA PHE A 415 -3.30 -11.20 16.83
C PHE A 415 -4.01 -12.09 17.85
N TYR A 416 -4.89 -12.99 17.40
CA TYR A 416 -5.59 -13.93 18.26
C TYR A 416 -4.63 -14.87 18.99
N LYS A 417 -3.62 -15.40 18.30
CA LYS A 417 -2.59 -16.24 18.92
C LYS A 417 -1.70 -15.45 19.88
N GLY A 418 -1.34 -14.21 19.53
CA GLY A 418 -0.56 -13.33 20.41
C GLY A 418 -1.31 -12.92 21.68
N MET A 419 -2.62 -12.69 21.58
CA MET A 419 -3.53 -12.49 22.70
C MET A 419 -3.54 -13.69 23.65
N LEU A 420 -3.66 -14.90 23.13
CA LEU A 420 -3.64 -16.12 23.96
C LEU A 420 -2.32 -16.27 24.72
N ALA A 421 -1.19 -15.92 24.09
CA ALA A 421 0.11 -15.89 24.77
C ALA A 421 0.21 -14.76 25.82
N ALA A 422 -0.52 -13.66 25.64
CA ALA A 422 -0.54 -12.55 26.60
C ALA A 422 -1.29 -12.90 27.90
N ILE A 423 -2.27 -13.81 27.87
CA ILE A 423 -3.05 -14.20 29.07
C ILE A 423 -2.15 -14.70 30.22
N PRO A 424 -1.32 -15.75 30.04
CA PRO A 424 -0.45 -16.22 31.13
C PRO A 424 0.61 -15.18 31.52
N SER A 425 1.10 -14.39 30.56
CA SER A 425 2.04 -13.29 30.83
C SER A 425 1.42 -12.19 31.70
N ALA A 426 0.21 -11.72 31.34
CA ALA A 426 -0.49 -10.68 32.07
C ALA A 426 -0.90 -11.16 33.46
N PHE A 427 -1.24 -12.45 33.62
CA PHE A 427 -1.48 -13.04 34.94
C PHE A 427 -0.21 -13.04 35.79
N LEU A 428 0.92 -13.51 35.25
CA LEU A 428 2.18 -13.55 35.99
C LEU A 428 2.72 -12.15 36.31
N PHE A 429 2.93 -11.32 35.28
CA PHE A 429 3.56 -10.01 35.43
C PHE A 429 2.60 -8.93 35.92
N GLY A 430 1.34 -8.97 35.49
CA GLY A 430 0.35 -7.95 35.81
C GLY A 430 -0.43 -8.20 37.10
N HIS A 431 -0.57 -9.46 37.55
CA HIS A 431 -1.26 -9.79 38.80
C HIS A 431 -0.31 -10.32 39.89
N VAL A 432 0.39 -11.43 39.62
CA VAL A 432 1.19 -12.11 40.65
C VAL A 432 2.40 -11.28 41.09
N LEU A 433 3.19 -10.76 40.15
CA LEU A 433 4.39 -9.99 40.46
C LEU A 433 4.07 -8.54 40.84
N LEU A 434 3.11 -7.91 40.16
CA LEU A 434 2.78 -6.51 40.38
C LEU A 434 2.03 -6.27 41.71
N SER A 435 1.31 -7.26 42.24
CA SER A 435 0.70 -7.18 43.58
C SER A 435 1.72 -7.05 44.72
N GLN A 436 2.97 -7.44 44.46
CA GLN A 436 4.09 -7.33 45.41
C GLN A 436 4.95 -6.08 45.14
N ALA A 437 4.60 -5.30 44.12
CA ALA A 437 5.40 -4.17 43.67
C ALA A 437 5.08 -2.88 44.41
N ASN A 438 6.12 -2.18 44.86
CA ASN A 438 5.99 -0.89 45.51
C ASN A 438 6.60 0.22 44.67
N GLY A 439 5.80 1.24 44.38
CA GLY A 439 6.21 2.42 43.64
C GLY A 439 6.39 2.18 42.13
N PHE A 440 6.56 3.29 41.42
CA PHE A 440 6.67 3.28 39.96
C PHE A 440 7.89 2.52 39.42
N PRO A 441 9.11 2.60 40.01
CA PRO A 441 10.27 1.90 39.45
C PRO A 441 10.07 0.37 39.38
N MET A 442 9.47 -0.23 40.41
CA MET A 442 9.20 -1.68 40.42
C MET A 442 8.11 -2.06 39.42
N LEU A 443 7.07 -1.22 39.29
CA LEU A 443 6.07 -1.37 38.22
C LEU A 443 6.72 -1.33 36.84
N ALA A 444 7.59 -0.35 36.58
CA ALA A 444 8.24 -0.17 35.29
C ALA A 444 9.17 -1.35 34.96
N MET A 445 9.91 -1.90 35.92
CA MET A 445 10.76 -3.07 35.72
C MET A 445 9.95 -4.33 35.43
N LEU A 446 8.94 -4.64 36.26
CA LEU A 446 8.14 -5.85 36.12
C LEU A 446 7.26 -5.80 34.87
N PHE A 447 6.52 -4.72 34.70
CA PHE A 447 5.58 -4.58 33.60
C PHE A 447 6.26 -4.21 32.28
N GLY A 448 7.37 -3.47 32.32
CA GLY A 448 8.17 -3.15 31.13
C GLY A 448 8.83 -4.38 30.50
N THR A 449 9.09 -5.44 31.27
CA THR A 449 9.74 -6.67 30.79
C THR A 449 8.95 -7.39 29.68
N PRO A 450 7.67 -7.80 29.88
CA PRO A 450 6.89 -8.43 28.81
C PRO A 450 6.65 -7.47 27.64
N LEU A 451 6.50 -6.17 27.89
CA LEU A 451 6.33 -5.19 26.81
C LEU A 451 7.59 -5.08 25.94
N PHE A 452 8.77 -5.03 26.55
CA PHE A 452 10.05 -5.02 25.85
C PHE A 452 10.23 -6.27 24.99
N LEU A 453 9.94 -7.46 25.53
CA LEU A 453 10.04 -8.71 24.78
C LEU A 453 9.08 -8.75 23.59
N GLY A 454 7.83 -8.30 23.78
CA GLY A 454 6.86 -8.17 22.70
C GLY A 454 7.31 -7.17 21.62
N LEU A 455 7.90 -6.05 22.00
CA LEU A 455 8.39 -5.04 21.05
C LEU A 455 9.65 -5.50 20.31
N LEU A 456 10.53 -6.25 20.96
CA LEU A 456 11.69 -6.87 20.32
C LEU A 456 11.26 -7.87 19.24
N GLY A 457 10.26 -8.71 19.55
CA GLY A 457 9.67 -9.64 18.58
C GLY A 457 8.92 -8.96 17.43
N ALA A 458 8.46 -7.72 17.63
CA ALA A 458 7.66 -6.99 16.66
C ALA A 458 8.47 -6.43 15.47
N THR A 459 9.80 -6.40 15.56
CA THR A 459 10.67 -5.84 14.49
C THR A 459 10.80 -6.77 13.29
N ASN A 460 10.49 -8.04 13.45
CA ASN A 460 10.50 -9.02 12.37
C ASN A 460 9.10 -9.10 11.72
N PRO A 461 8.96 -8.83 10.41
CA PRO A 461 7.66 -8.82 9.72
C PRO A 461 6.86 -10.12 9.87
N ALA A 462 7.55 -11.27 9.97
CA ALA A 462 6.90 -12.58 10.11
C ALA A 462 6.24 -12.78 11.49
N THR A 463 6.80 -12.18 12.55
CA THR A 463 6.32 -12.31 13.93
C THR A 463 5.57 -11.08 14.42
N MET A 464 5.63 -9.97 13.68
CA MET A 464 5.09 -8.66 14.04
C MET A 464 3.67 -8.72 14.61
N GLY A 465 2.74 -9.40 13.93
CA GLY A 465 1.35 -9.50 14.36
C GLY A 465 1.17 -10.19 15.72
N TYR A 466 1.96 -11.22 16.01
CA TYR A 466 1.90 -11.95 17.28
C TYR A 466 2.42 -11.09 18.44
N CYS A 467 3.59 -10.47 18.24
CA CYS A 467 4.31 -9.79 19.31
C CYS A 467 3.70 -8.40 19.62
N LEU A 468 3.13 -7.71 18.63
CA LEU A 468 2.32 -6.52 18.86
C LEU A 468 1.06 -6.85 19.66
N ALA A 469 0.35 -7.92 19.30
CA ALA A 469 -0.82 -8.37 20.07
C ALA A 469 -0.43 -8.74 21.49
N PHE A 470 0.67 -9.47 21.67
CA PHE A 470 1.20 -9.80 22.99
C PHE A 470 1.40 -8.54 23.84
N THR A 471 2.05 -7.51 23.28
CA THR A 471 2.28 -6.22 23.96
C THR A 471 0.96 -5.52 24.32
N ILE A 472 0.06 -5.37 23.35
CA ILE A 472 -1.22 -4.65 23.52
C ILE A 472 -2.11 -5.36 24.54
N PHE A 473 -2.21 -6.68 24.49
CA PHE A 473 -3.06 -7.43 25.41
C PHE A 473 -2.46 -7.56 26.81
N ASN A 474 -1.12 -7.52 26.99
CA ASN A 474 -0.54 -7.31 28.32
C ASN A 474 -1.02 -5.98 28.92
N ILE A 475 -1.09 -4.90 28.13
CA ILE A 475 -1.63 -3.60 28.59
C ILE A 475 -3.11 -3.69 28.94
N LEU A 476 -3.92 -4.27 28.05
CA LEU A 476 -5.37 -4.32 28.23
C LEU A 476 -5.83 -5.25 29.35
N LEU A 477 -5.09 -6.32 29.63
CA LEU A 477 -5.44 -7.26 30.70
C LEU A 477 -4.95 -6.78 32.07
N THR A 478 -3.82 -6.07 32.12
CA THR A 478 -3.28 -5.51 33.38
C THR A 478 -3.94 -4.20 33.78
N MET A 479 -4.34 -3.35 32.82
CA MET A 479 -4.96 -2.02 33.07
C MET A 479 -4.25 -1.21 34.17
N PRO A 480 -2.96 -0.86 33.99
CA PRO A 480 -2.21 -0.13 35.02
C PRO A 480 -2.87 1.23 35.34
N GLY A 481 -2.94 1.58 36.63
CA GLY A 481 -3.58 2.78 37.18
C GLY A 481 -3.28 3.00 38.67
N ASN A 482 -3.64 4.17 39.22
CA ASN A 482 -3.43 4.45 40.65
C ASN A 482 -4.31 3.58 41.56
N GLY A 483 -5.47 3.10 41.06
CA GLY A 483 -6.39 2.21 41.77
C GLY A 483 -6.40 0.77 41.23
N MET A 484 -5.24 0.18 40.93
CA MET A 484 -5.17 -1.18 40.38
C MET A 484 -5.84 -2.23 41.29
N ASP A 485 -6.68 -3.07 40.68
CA ASP A 485 -7.31 -4.21 41.34
C ASP A 485 -6.62 -5.53 40.95
N PHE A 486 -6.09 -6.25 41.94
CA PHE A 486 -5.46 -7.56 41.70
C PHE A 486 -6.46 -8.73 41.84
N SER A 487 -7.76 -8.47 41.61
CA SER A 487 -8.79 -9.48 41.70
C SER A 487 -8.75 -10.45 40.51
N PHE A 488 -8.79 -11.75 40.79
CA PHE A 488 -8.84 -12.77 39.75
C PHE A 488 -10.15 -12.70 38.95
N ASP A 489 -11.27 -12.38 39.61
CA ASP A 489 -12.58 -12.32 38.96
C ASP A 489 -12.63 -11.24 37.88
N SER A 490 -12.10 -10.04 38.16
CA SER A 490 -12.03 -8.95 37.20
C SER A 490 -11.09 -9.29 36.05
N PHE A 491 -9.93 -9.91 36.34
CA PHE A 491 -9.02 -10.41 35.31
C PHE A 491 -9.68 -11.46 34.39
N ALA A 492 -10.32 -12.48 34.95
CA ALA A 492 -10.98 -13.53 34.19
C ALA A 492 -12.11 -12.96 33.30
N ASN A 493 -12.91 -12.04 33.85
CA ASN A 493 -13.93 -11.33 33.07
C ASN A 493 -13.34 -10.54 31.89
N ARG A 494 -12.23 -9.82 32.11
CA ARG A 494 -11.51 -9.09 31.05
C ARG A 494 -11.01 -10.05 29.96
N VAL A 495 -10.44 -11.20 30.34
CA VAL A 495 -9.99 -12.24 29.39
C VAL A 495 -11.14 -12.74 28.54
N VAL A 496 -12.27 -13.11 29.14
CA VAL A 496 -13.45 -13.61 28.40
C VAL A 496 -13.98 -12.54 27.43
N ALA A 497 -14.07 -11.28 27.88
CA ALA A 497 -14.55 -10.18 27.05
C ALA A 497 -13.65 -9.96 25.82
N VAL A 498 -12.33 -9.96 26.03
CA VAL A 498 -11.34 -9.80 24.96
C VAL A 498 -11.41 -10.96 23.95
N VAL A 499 -11.54 -12.20 24.42
CA VAL A 499 -11.69 -13.40 23.57
C VAL A 499 -12.97 -13.31 22.72
N ILE A 500 -14.10 -12.92 23.31
CA ILE A 500 -15.36 -12.73 22.58
C ILE A 500 -15.19 -11.64 21.51
N GLY A 501 -14.63 -10.49 21.89
CA GLY A 501 -14.42 -9.36 20.98
C GLY A 501 -13.59 -9.76 19.76
N LEU A 502 -12.44 -10.41 19.97
CA LEU A 502 -11.56 -10.80 18.86
C LEU A 502 -12.11 -11.98 18.04
N SER A 503 -12.84 -12.90 18.66
CA SER A 503 -13.56 -13.96 17.94
C SER A 503 -14.62 -13.38 17.00
N ALA A 504 -15.35 -12.36 17.45
CA ALA A 504 -16.30 -11.64 16.61
C ALA A 504 -15.59 -10.99 15.40
N VAL A 505 -14.42 -10.39 15.58
CA VAL A 505 -13.62 -9.83 14.47
C VAL A 505 -13.23 -10.90 13.46
N VAL A 506 -12.70 -12.04 13.92
CA VAL A 506 -12.35 -13.18 13.05
C VAL A 506 -13.57 -13.64 12.26
N MET A 507 -14.71 -13.79 12.92
CA MET A 507 -15.95 -14.20 12.28
C MET A 507 -16.44 -13.14 11.28
N GLY A 508 -16.35 -11.86 11.61
CA GLY A 508 -16.70 -10.77 10.71
C GLY A 508 -15.89 -10.76 9.42
N PHE A 509 -14.59 -11.04 9.48
CA PHE A 509 -13.74 -11.19 8.28
C PHE A 509 -14.02 -12.47 7.49
N ARG A 510 -14.54 -13.53 8.13
CA ARG A 510 -14.94 -14.78 7.45
C ARG A 510 -16.31 -14.67 6.77
N LEU A 511 -17.28 -14.01 7.42
CA LEU A 511 -18.66 -13.88 6.92
C LEU A 511 -18.78 -12.78 5.85
N LEU A 512 -18.06 -11.68 6.03
CA LEU A 512 -17.99 -10.59 5.07
C LEU A 512 -16.56 -10.48 4.53
N PRO A 513 -16.10 -11.47 3.74
CA PRO A 513 -14.80 -11.40 3.12
C PRO A 513 -14.75 -10.22 2.14
N GLY A 514 -13.54 -9.74 1.85
CA GLY A 514 -13.35 -8.71 0.83
C GLY A 514 -13.77 -9.17 -0.57
N LEU A 515 -13.54 -8.32 -1.56
CA LEU A 515 -13.85 -8.61 -2.96
C LEU A 515 -13.19 -9.91 -3.43
N GLY A 516 -13.99 -10.88 -3.87
CA GLY A 516 -13.49 -12.14 -4.41
C GLY A 516 -12.59 -11.93 -5.63
N ALA A 517 -11.60 -12.81 -5.82
CA ALA A 517 -10.56 -12.71 -6.85
C ALA A 517 -11.13 -12.49 -8.27
N ARG A 518 -12.24 -13.16 -8.63
CA ARG A 518 -12.89 -13.03 -9.94
C ARG A 518 -13.48 -11.63 -10.20
N LEU A 519 -14.15 -11.07 -9.19
CA LEU A 519 -14.72 -9.72 -9.29
C LEU A 519 -13.62 -8.68 -9.36
N ARG A 520 -12.56 -8.84 -8.58
CA ARG A 520 -11.38 -7.97 -8.61
C ARG A 520 -10.71 -7.98 -9.99
N ARG A 521 -10.51 -9.17 -10.57
CA ARG A 521 -9.99 -9.34 -11.94
C ARG A 521 -10.83 -8.59 -12.99
N ARG A 522 -12.15 -8.82 -13.02
CA ARG A 522 -13.04 -8.16 -13.99
C ARG A 522 -13.04 -6.64 -13.83
N ARG A 523 -13.06 -6.15 -12.59
CA ARG A 523 -12.98 -4.71 -12.29
C ARG A 523 -11.66 -4.13 -12.73
N LEU A 524 -10.55 -4.86 -12.54
CA LEU A 524 -9.23 -4.42 -12.94
C LEU A 524 -9.13 -4.24 -14.47
N ILE A 525 -9.56 -5.24 -15.24
CA ILE A 525 -9.61 -5.16 -16.71
C ILE A 525 -10.42 -3.93 -17.14
N LYS A 526 -11.63 -3.78 -16.61
CA LYS A 526 -12.53 -2.67 -16.93
C LYS A 526 -11.93 -1.31 -16.54
N ALA A 527 -11.19 -1.25 -15.44
CA ALA A 527 -10.55 -0.03 -14.96
C ALA A 527 -9.34 0.37 -15.81
N ILE A 528 -8.51 -0.59 -16.24
CA ILE A 528 -7.39 -0.34 -17.15
C ILE A 528 -7.91 0.10 -18.52
N SER A 529 -8.90 -0.61 -19.09
CA SER A 529 -9.53 -0.22 -20.36
C SER A 529 -10.10 1.21 -20.27
N ARG A 530 -10.86 1.52 -19.20
CA ARG A 530 -11.43 2.86 -19.01
C ARG A 530 -10.36 3.94 -18.95
N ASP A 531 -9.27 3.71 -18.22
CA ASP A 531 -8.20 4.71 -18.14
C ASP A 531 -7.54 4.96 -19.49
N ILE A 532 -7.31 3.90 -20.30
CA ILE A 532 -6.78 4.05 -21.66
C ILE A 532 -7.74 4.85 -22.54
N HIS A 533 -9.05 4.61 -22.46
CA HIS A 533 -10.05 5.42 -23.17
C HIS A 533 -10.11 6.88 -22.68
N GLU A 534 -9.91 7.12 -21.38
CA GLU A 534 -9.88 8.47 -20.80
C GLU A 534 -8.60 9.24 -21.14
N LEU A 535 -7.52 8.56 -21.55
CA LEU A 535 -6.29 9.22 -21.95
C LEU A 535 -6.55 10.25 -23.05
N GLY A 536 -7.39 9.97 -24.06
CA GLY A 536 -7.65 10.91 -25.15
C GLY A 536 -8.46 12.16 -24.78
N ARG A 537 -9.07 12.24 -23.59
CA ARG A 537 -10.03 13.30 -23.23
C ARG A 537 -9.48 14.41 -22.33
N ARG A 538 -8.35 14.18 -21.67
CA ARG A 538 -7.79 15.09 -20.67
C ARG A 538 -6.53 15.77 -21.17
N SER A 539 -6.12 16.86 -20.53
CA SER A 539 -4.79 17.45 -20.73
C SER A 539 -3.71 16.38 -20.54
N ILE A 540 -2.61 16.47 -21.30
CA ILE A 540 -1.54 15.45 -21.30
C ILE A 540 -0.96 15.28 -19.88
N ARG A 541 -0.73 16.39 -19.17
CA ARG A 541 -0.17 16.37 -17.80
C ARG A 541 -1.10 15.70 -16.80
N ASP A 542 -2.40 15.95 -16.88
CA ASP A 542 -3.38 15.34 -15.99
C ASP A 542 -3.60 13.86 -16.33
N ALA A 543 -3.64 13.54 -17.62
CA ALA A 543 -3.75 12.18 -18.12
C ALA A 543 -2.57 11.32 -17.63
N GLU A 544 -1.34 11.79 -17.80
CA GLU A 544 -0.13 11.10 -17.32
C GLU A 544 -0.17 10.89 -15.80
N THR A 545 -0.46 11.96 -15.06
CA THR A 545 -0.43 11.93 -13.60
C THR A 545 -1.43 10.93 -13.02
N ARG A 546 -2.64 10.86 -13.59
CA ARG A 546 -3.67 9.91 -13.18
C ARG A 546 -3.37 8.50 -13.64
N PHE A 547 -2.98 8.33 -14.90
CA PHE A 547 -2.68 7.02 -15.47
C PHE A 547 -1.52 6.35 -14.75
N SER A 548 -0.40 7.04 -14.54
CA SER A 548 0.75 6.49 -13.81
C SER A 548 0.39 6.13 -12.37
N GLY A 549 -0.40 6.96 -11.67
CA GLY A 549 -0.83 6.67 -10.29
C GLY A 549 -1.76 5.46 -10.19
N HIS A 550 -2.75 5.38 -11.08
CA HIS A 550 -3.65 4.23 -11.14
C HIS A 550 -2.92 2.94 -11.54
N MET A 551 -2.00 3.00 -12.51
CA MET A 551 -1.27 1.81 -12.95
C MET A 551 -0.26 1.32 -11.90
N ALA A 552 0.40 2.22 -11.16
CA ALA A 552 1.26 1.86 -10.03
C ALA A 552 0.49 1.00 -9.02
N ASP A 553 -0.69 1.49 -8.61
CA ASP A 553 -1.54 0.80 -7.65
C ASP A 553 -2.01 -0.55 -8.17
N ARG A 554 -2.48 -0.60 -9.42
CA ARG A 554 -2.99 -1.82 -10.03
C ARG A 554 -1.92 -2.90 -10.21
N LEU A 555 -0.73 -2.52 -10.64
CA LEU A 555 0.39 -3.45 -10.78
C LEU A 555 0.85 -4.00 -9.44
N LEU A 556 0.84 -3.18 -8.38
CA LEU A 556 1.10 -3.65 -7.02
C LEU A 556 0.02 -4.63 -6.56
N GLN A 557 -1.26 -4.29 -6.74
CA GLN A 557 -2.36 -5.16 -6.34
C GLN A 557 -2.28 -6.52 -7.04
N LEU A 558 -1.87 -6.53 -8.31
CA LEU A 558 -1.59 -7.75 -9.07
C LEU A 558 -0.40 -8.51 -8.49
N ALA A 559 0.73 -7.83 -8.27
CA ALA A 559 1.96 -8.39 -7.71
C ALA A 559 1.76 -9.05 -6.34
N GLN A 560 0.93 -8.48 -5.48
CA GLN A 560 0.69 -8.97 -4.11
C GLN A 560 -0.25 -10.17 -4.01
N HIS A 561 -1.10 -10.39 -5.02
CA HIS A 561 -2.14 -11.43 -4.95
C HIS A 561 -1.82 -12.65 -5.82
N ASP A 562 -0.75 -12.63 -6.60
CA ASP A 562 -0.37 -13.72 -7.51
C ASP A 562 0.04 -14.99 -6.74
N ASP A 563 0.71 -14.88 -5.58
CA ASP A 563 1.13 -16.04 -4.78
C ASP A 563 -0.05 -16.84 -4.17
N MET A 564 -1.23 -16.24 -4.09
CA MET A 564 -2.46 -16.87 -3.58
C MET A 564 -3.33 -17.45 -4.70
N LEU A 565 -2.97 -17.19 -5.96
CA LEU A 565 -3.76 -17.58 -7.11
C LEU A 565 -3.10 -18.79 -7.81
N PRO A 566 -3.89 -19.79 -8.25
CA PRO A 566 -3.37 -20.90 -9.05
C PRO A 566 -2.60 -20.38 -10.28
N GLU A 567 -1.65 -21.17 -10.80
CA GLU A 567 -0.77 -20.80 -11.94
C GLU A 567 -1.52 -20.18 -13.14
N ASP A 568 -2.79 -20.56 -13.32
CA ASP A 568 -3.76 -20.02 -14.29
C ASP A 568 -3.99 -18.48 -14.24
N GLN A 569 -3.53 -17.76 -13.21
CA GLN A 569 -3.77 -16.31 -13.04
C GLN A 569 -2.54 -15.41 -13.25
N ARG A 570 -1.33 -15.98 -13.47
CA ARG A 570 -0.08 -15.23 -13.78
C ARG A 570 -0.24 -14.27 -14.97
N HIS A 571 -1.18 -14.56 -15.87
CA HIS A 571 -1.45 -13.76 -17.06
C HIS A 571 -2.03 -12.37 -16.79
N LEU A 572 -2.59 -12.12 -15.60
CA LEU A 572 -3.08 -10.80 -15.21
C LEU A 572 -1.97 -9.76 -15.09
N PHE A 573 -0.79 -10.22 -14.76
CA PHE A 573 0.37 -9.38 -14.66
C PHE A 573 0.83 -8.91 -16.05
N ILE A 574 0.84 -9.82 -17.04
CA ILE A 574 1.10 -9.50 -18.46
C ILE A 574 0.08 -8.50 -18.99
N LEU A 575 -1.21 -8.69 -18.65
CA LEU A 575 -2.27 -7.73 -18.97
C LEU A 575 -1.96 -6.33 -18.40
N GLY A 576 -1.57 -6.25 -17.12
CA GLY A 576 -1.23 -4.99 -16.48
C GLY A 576 -0.07 -4.27 -17.15
N LEU A 577 1.02 -4.99 -17.45
CA LEU A 577 2.19 -4.42 -18.12
C LEU A 577 1.89 -4.03 -19.58
N THR A 578 1.11 -4.83 -20.31
CA THR A 578 0.69 -4.50 -21.68
C THR A 578 -0.18 -3.24 -21.69
N GLY A 579 -1.09 -3.10 -20.72
CA GLY A 579 -1.86 -1.87 -20.53
C GLY A 579 -1.00 -0.67 -20.18
N LEU A 580 0.06 -0.86 -19.38
CA LEU A 580 1.02 0.20 -19.05
C LEU A 580 1.83 0.64 -20.27
N ASP A 581 2.33 -0.30 -21.08
CA ASP A 581 3.06 0.00 -22.33
C ASP A 581 2.15 0.71 -23.32
N LEU A 582 0.94 0.21 -23.56
CA LEU A 582 -0.03 0.83 -24.46
C LEU A 582 -0.39 2.25 -24.02
N GLY A 583 -0.69 2.47 -22.73
CA GLY A 583 -1.01 3.80 -22.24
C GLY A 583 0.19 4.76 -22.26
N THR A 584 1.40 4.25 -22.06
CA THR A 584 2.64 5.05 -22.19
C THR A 584 2.89 5.42 -23.66
N ALA A 585 2.68 4.50 -24.60
CA ALA A 585 2.77 4.76 -26.02
C ALA A 585 1.72 5.78 -26.48
N THR A 586 0.47 5.62 -26.02
CA THR A 586 -0.64 6.58 -26.25
C THR A 586 -0.25 7.98 -25.78
N LEU A 587 0.27 8.13 -24.56
CA LEU A 587 0.72 9.43 -24.03
C LEU A 587 1.85 10.05 -24.86
N ARG A 588 2.79 9.24 -25.37
CA ARG A 588 3.87 9.73 -26.23
C ARG A 588 3.39 10.16 -27.61
N LEU A 589 2.41 9.45 -28.18
CA LEU A 589 1.78 9.85 -29.45
C LEU A 589 1.06 11.19 -29.27
N ARG A 590 0.30 11.34 -28.19
CA ARG A 590 -0.35 12.60 -27.80
C ARG A 590 0.62 13.77 -27.65
N ASP A 591 1.72 13.57 -26.92
CA ASP A 591 2.75 14.59 -26.70
C ASP A 591 3.38 15.12 -28.01
N ARG A 592 3.37 14.31 -29.07
CA ARG A 592 3.93 14.69 -30.38
C ARG A 592 2.90 15.18 -31.39
N LEU A 593 1.65 14.70 -31.32
CA LEU A 593 0.66 14.85 -32.38
C LEU A 593 -0.64 15.56 -31.96
N ASP A 594 -0.89 15.79 -30.67
CA ASP A 594 -2.09 16.55 -30.22
C ASP A 594 -2.07 17.98 -30.79
N ASP A 595 -0.89 18.61 -30.82
CA ASP A 595 -0.69 19.98 -31.33
C ASP A 595 -0.27 19.99 -32.82
N ALA A 596 -0.53 18.91 -33.56
CA ALA A 596 -0.18 18.86 -34.97
C ALA A 596 -0.89 19.98 -35.77
N PRO A 597 -0.18 20.69 -36.67
CA PRO A 597 -0.69 21.89 -37.33
C PRO A 597 -1.93 21.61 -38.20
N HIS A 598 -2.04 20.41 -38.78
CA HIS A 598 -3.12 20.07 -39.71
C HIS A 598 -4.27 19.29 -39.03
N PRO A 599 -5.56 19.67 -39.23
CA PRO A 599 -6.71 18.97 -38.66
C PRO A 599 -6.77 17.47 -38.99
N PHE A 600 -6.48 17.09 -40.24
CA PHE A 600 -6.53 15.68 -40.66
C PHE A 600 -5.52 14.79 -39.93
N ILE A 601 -4.36 15.33 -39.54
CA ILE A 601 -3.38 14.58 -38.73
C ILE A 601 -3.95 14.35 -37.32
N ARG A 602 -4.62 15.36 -36.75
CA ARG A 602 -5.26 15.25 -35.44
C ARG A 602 -6.41 14.25 -35.45
N ASP A 603 -7.24 14.26 -36.49
CA ASP A 603 -8.37 13.32 -36.63
C ASP A 603 -7.89 11.87 -36.81
N ALA A 604 -6.91 11.63 -37.69
CA ALA A 604 -6.32 10.30 -37.88
C ALA A 604 -5.61 9.80 -36.61
N HIS A 605 -4.91 10.69 -35.90
CA HIS A 605 -4.29 10.37 -34.62
C HIS A 605 -5.34 9.99 -33.56
N HIS A 606 -6.41 10.78 -33.40
CA HIS A 606 -7.49 10.46 -32.47
C HIS A 606 -8.21 9.16 -32.82
N HIS A 607 -8.37 8.86 -34.12
CA HIS A 607 -8.90 7.57 -34.56
C HIS A 607 -8.01 6.42 -34.11
N LEU A 608 -6.70 6.49 -34.36
CA LEU A 608 -5.73 5.48 -33.91
C LEU A 608 -5.77 5.28 -32.39
N LEU A 609 -5.79 6.34 -31.58
CA LEU A 609 -5.87 6.20 -30.12
C LEU A 609 -7.14 5.47 -29.66
N ARG A 610 -8.27 5.69 -30.34
CA ARG A 610 -9.54 5.04 -30.04
C ARG A 610 -9.49 3.56 -30.42
N THR A 611 -8.96 3.24 -31.60
CA THR A 611 -8.78 1.86 -32.08
C THR A 611 -7.82 1.07 -31.21
N LEU A 612 -6.75 1.69 -30.71
CA LEU A 612 -5.83 1.07 -29.74
C LEU A 612 -6.52 0.76 -28.40
N ALA A 613 -7.36 1.67 -27.90
CA ALA A 613 -8.11 1.47 -26.67
C ALA A 613 -9.15 0.33 -26.79
N GLU A 614 -9.87 0.29 -27.90
CA GLU A 614 -10.82 -0.77 -28.24
C GLU A 614 -10.12 -2.12 -28.46
N GLY A 615 -8.96 -2.10 -29.14
CA GLY A 615 -8.10 -3.27 -29.33
C GLY A 615 -7.61 -3.86 -28.02
N PHE A 616 -7.21 -3.03 -27.05
CA PHE A 616 -6.88 -3.50 -25.70
C PHE A 616 -8.04 -4.16 -24.99
N GLU A 617 -9.24 -3.59 -25.07
CA GLU A 617 -10.43 -4.18 -24.45
C GLU A 617 -10.81 -5.51 -25.11
N ALA A 618 -10.70 -5.62 -26.43
CA ALA A 618 -10.89 -6.87 -27.15
C ALA A 618 -9.88 -7.93 -26.69
N SER A 619 -8.58 -7.60 -26.71
CA SER A 619 -7.49 -8.50 -26.30
C SER A 619 -7.60 -8.93 -24.84
N ALA A 620 -7.93 -8.02 -23.93
CA ALA A 620 -8.13 -8.32 -22.51
C ALA A 620 -9.30 -9.29 -22.27
N ASN A 621 -10.27 -9.35 -23.20
CA ASN A 621 -11.39 -10.28 -23.19
C ASN A 621 -11.13 -11.54 -24.05
N GLY A 622 -9.90 -11.73 -24.56
CA GLY A 622 -9.52 -12.91 -25.36
C GLY A 622 -9.96 -12.85 -26.82
N ARG A 623 -10.27 -11.67 -27.36
CA ARG A 623 -10.60 -11.46 -28.78
C ARG A 623 -9.43 -10.77 -29.48
N PRO A 624 -9.12 -11.10 -30.74
CA PRO A 624 -8.07 -10.41 -31.48
C PRO A 624 -8.41 -8.93 -31.69
N PRO A 625 -7.42 -8.03 -31.69
CA PRO A 625 -7.64 -6.62 -32.04
C PRO A 625 -8.03 -6.49 -33.53
N GLN A 626 -8.76 -5.42 -33.88
CA GLN A 626 -9.20 -5.14 -35.26
C GLN A 626 -8.90 -3.68 -35.63
N GLY A 627 -8.55 -3.42 -36.89
CA GLY A 627 -8.43 -2.07 -37.46
C GLY A 627 -7.20 -1.26 -37.05
N ILE A 628 -6.28 -1.80 -36.24
CA ILE A 628 -5.09 -1.05 -35.77
C ILE A 628 -4.18 -0.68 -36.96
N ARG A 629 -3.92 -1.63 -37.85
CA ARG A 629 -3.08 -1.41 -39.03
C ARG A 629 -3.67 -0.40 -40.01
N GLU A 630 -4.98 -0.46 -40.25
CA GLU A 630 -5.70 0.48 -41.10
C GLU A 630 -5.65 1.91 -40.52
N ALA A 631 -5.93 2.05 -39.22
CA ALA A 631 -5.84 3.34 -38.54
C ALA A 631 -4.40 3.90 -38.54
N GLY A 632 -3.40 3.01 -38.44
CA GLY A 632 -1.99 3.38 -38.55
C GLY A 632 -1.59 3.87 -39.93
N GLN A 633 -2.06 3.20 -40.99
CA GLN A 633 -1.84 3.61 -42.38
C GLN A 633 -2.49 4.97 -42.67
N GLN A 634 -3.72 5.20 -42.20
CA GLN A 634 -4.39 6.49 -42.34
C GLN A 634 -3.60 7.64 -41.67
N LEU A 635 -3.01 7.40 -40.51
CA LEU A 635 -2.17 8.38 -39.84
C LEU A 635 -0.88 8.65 -40.63
N ASP A 636 -0.23 7.62 -41.16
CA ASP A 636 0.97 7.77 -41.98
C ASP A 636 0.67 8.51 -43.30
N GLU A 637 -0.45 8.22 -43.95
CA GLU A 637 -0.93 8.95 -45.14
C GLU A 637 -1.23 10.42 -44.84
N ALA A 638 -1.89 10.70 -43.71
CA ALA A 638 -2.16 12.08 -43.29
C ALA A 638 -0.87 12.85 -43.00
N ILE A 639 0.12 12.21 -42.36
CA ILE A 639 1.45 12.81 -42.13
C ILE A 639 2.20 13.01 -43.45
N LYS A 640 2.10 12.07 -44.39
CA LYS A 640 2.69 12.19 -45.74
C LYS A 640 2.11 13.37 -46.52
N ALA A 641 0.79 13.53 -46.48
CA ALA A 641 0.09 14.54 -47.26
C ALA A 641 0.21 15.96 -46.67
N TYR A 642 0.26 16.08 -45.34
CA TYR A 642 0.08 17.38 -44.66
C TYR A 642 1.14 17.73 -43.61
N GLY A 643 2.12 16.86 -43.36
CA GLY A 643 3.09 17.02 -42.27
C GLY A 643 4.53 17.24 -42.73
N ASP A 644 5.21 18.20 -42.11
CA ASP A 644 6.67 18.41 -42.24
C ASP A 644 7.45 17.53 -41.24
N VAL A 645 7.06 16.25 -41.15
CA VAL A 645 7.68 15.27 -40.24
C VAL A 645 8.82 14.57 -40.97
N PRO A 646 10.07 14.65 -40.48
CA PRO A 646 11.23 13.98 -41.09
C PRO A 646 10.94 12.50 -41.35
N ALA A 647 11.40 11.98 -42.49
CA ALA A 647 11.23 10.56 -42.88
C ALA A 647 11.67 9.60 -41.76
N ASP A 648 12.71 10.01 -41.04
CA ASP A 648 13.29 9.35 -39.89
C ASP A 648 12.30 9.10 -38.73
N ARG A 649 11.32 9.98 -38.53
CA ARG A 649 10.29 9.82 -37.48
C ARG A 649 9.10 8.96 -37.94
N ARG A 650 8.91 8.79 -39.25
CA ARG A 650 7.82 7.99 -39.84
C ARG A 650 8.08 6.49 -39.66
N VAL A 651 9.30 6.05 -39.96
CA VAL A 651 9.77 4.67 -39.72
C VAL A 651 9.59 4.25 -38.26
N LEU A 652 9.80 5.18 -37.32
CA LEU A 652 9.61 4.93 -35.89
C LEU A 652 8.14 4.80 -35.48
N LEU A 653 7.24 5.51 -36.17
CA LEU A 653 5.81 5.44 -35.95
C LEU A 653 5.28 4.10 -36.46
N GLU A 654 5.69 3.69 -37.66
CA GLU A 654 5.34 2.39 -38.24
C GLU A 654 5.79 1.22 -37.35
N GLY A 655 7.06 1.21 -36.93
CA GLY A 655 7.57 0.18 -36.00
C GLY A 655 6.92 0.22 -34.61
N LEU A 656 6.43 1.38 -34.15
CA LEU A 656 5.66 1.47 -32.90
C LEU A 656 4.27 0.84 -33.06
N ILE A 657 3.57 1.12 -34.15
CA ILE A 657 2.21 0.61 -34.41
C ILE A 657 2.25 -0.91 -34.60
N GLU A 658 3.19 -1.40 -35.41
CA GLU A 658 3.39 -2.84 -35.62
C GLU A 658 3.67 -3.56 -34.29
N ARG A 659 4.55 -3.01 -33.45
CA ARG A 659 4.84 -3.56 -32.12
C ARG A 659 3.58 -3.61 -31.22
N LEU A 660 2.77 -2.55 -31.20
CA LEU A 660 1.57 -2.49 -30.36
C LEU A 660 0.51 -3.50 -30.80
N GLU A 661 0.34 -3.69 -32.11
CA GLU A 661 -0.56 -4.71 -32.66
C GLU A 661 -0.13 -6.12 -32.23
N LEU A 662 1.15 -6.47 -32.40
CA LEU A 662 1.70 -7.77 -31.99
C LEU A 662 1.52 -8.03 -30.48
N ALA A 663 1.75 -7.00 -29.65
CA ALA A 663 1.55 -7.10 -28.20
C ALA A 663 0.08 -7.39 -27.83
N LEU A 664 -0.86 -6.75 -28.53
CA LEU A 664 -2.30 -6.95 -28.32
C LEU A 664 -2.78 -8.31 -28.83
N GLU A 665 -2.27 -8.81 -29.95
CA GLU A 665 -2.55 -10.16 -30.43
C GLU A 665 -2.05 -11.24 -29.48
N ARG A 666 -0.85 -11.06 -28.93
CA ARG A 666 -0.29 -11.95 -27.91
C ARG A 666 -1.16 -11.97 -26.66
N LEU A 667 -1.57 -10.79 -26.18
CA LEU A 667 -2.49 -10.68 -25.04
C LEU A 667 -3.81 -11.41 -25.32
N ALA A 668 -4.38 -11.25 -26.52
CA ALA A 668 -5.59 -11.94 -26.94
C ALA A 668 -5.43 -13.46 -26.89
N ARG A 669 -4.33 -14.00 -27.45
CA ARG A 669 -4.02 -15.45 -27.43
C ARG A 669 -3.89 -15.99 -26.01
N ILE A 670 -3.17 -15.29 -25.14
CA ILE A 670 -2.98 -15.66 -23.73
C ILE A 670 -4.32 -15.63 -22.97
N MET A 671 -5.17 -14.65 -23.24
CA MET A 671 -6.49 -14.53 -22.61
C MET A 671 -7.50 -15.54 -23.16
N ALA A 672 -7.40 -15.93 -24.44
CA ALA A 672 -8.29 -16.89 -25.10
C ALA A 672 -8.04 -18.33 -24.65
N ASN A 673 -6.77 -18.71 -24.43
CA ASN A 673 -6.37 -20.06 -24.00
C ASN A 673 -6.69 -20.39 -22.54
N GLN A 674 -7.53 -19.58 -21.88
CA GLN A 674 -7.92 -19.83 -20.50
C GLN A 674 -8.98 -20.93 -20.42
N PRO A 675 -8.84 -21.92 -19.51
CA PRO A 675 -9.89 -22.90 -19.28
C PRO A 675 -11.11 -22.18 -18.70
N THR A 676 -12.07 -21.82 -19.55
CA THR A 676 -13.42 -21.50 -19.10
C THR A 676 -13.99 -22.79 -18.52
N ARG A 677 -13.94 -22.96 -17.19
CA ARG A 677 -14.73 -24.02 -16.54
C ARG A 677 -16.16 -23.93 -17.10
N PRO A 678 -16.71 -25.02 -17.66
CA PRO A 678 -18.04 -24.97 -18.23
C PRO A 678 -19.01 -24.48 -17.16
N ARG A 679 -19.94 -23.59 -17.55
CA ARG A 679 -21.09 -23.26 -16.71
C ARG A 679 -21.67 -24.58 -16.23
N SER A 680 -21.72 -24.80 -14.91
CA SER A 680 -22.35 -26.00 -14.37
C SER A 680 -23.75 -26.08 -14.98
N PRO A 681 -24.13 -27.18 -15.65
CA PRO A 681 -25.52 -27.34 -16.03
C PRO A 681 -26.33 -27.25 -14.74
N LEU A 682 -27.31 -26.35 -14.71
CA LEU A 682 -28.33 -26.30 -13.67
C LEU A 682 -28.83 -27.74 -13.48
N LYS A 683 -28.45 -28.37 -12.36
CA LYS A 683 -28.96 -29.67 -11.95
C LYS A 683 -30.46 -29.47 -11.80
N ARG A 684 -31.26 -29.93 -12.78
CA ARG A 684 -32.71 -30.04 -12.64
C ARG A 684 -32.95 -31.01 -11.48
N LEU A 685 -33.27 -30.45 -10.31
CA LEU A 685 -33.93 -31.17 -9.24
C LEU A 685 -35.34 -31.48 -9.74
N PHE A 686 -35.59 -32.69 -10.25
CA PHE A 686 -36.84 -33.45 -10.12
C PHE A 686 -36.63 -34.81 -10.82
N PRO A 687 -36.70 -35.95 -10.10
CA PRO A 687 -36.84 -37.25 -10.75
C PRO A 687 -38.28 -37.37 -11.26
N VAL A 688 -38.44 -37.66 -12.54
CA VAL A 688 -39.70 -38.12 -13.11
C VAL A 688 -39.73 -39.64 -12.91
N ASP A 689 -40.71 -40.09 -12.14
CA ASP A 689 -41.07 -41.50 -12.00
C ASP A 689 -41.51 -42.09 -13.34
N GLN A 690 -41.20 -43.38 -13.50
CA GLN A 690 -42.04 -44.48 -14.04
C GLN A 690 -41.29 -45.41 -15.00
N PRO A 691 -41.74 -46.67 -15.17
CA PRO A 691 -42.65 -47.47 -14.34
C PRO A 691 -41.97 -48.64 -13.62
#